data_AF-A0A158F5V6-F1
#
_entry.id   AF-A0A158F5V6-F1
#
_cell.length_a   1.000
_cell.length_b   1.000
_cell.length_c   1.000
_cell.angle_alpha   90.00
_cell.angle_beta   90.00
_cell.angle_gamma   90.00
#
_symmetry.space_group_name_H-M   'P 1'
#
loop_
_entity.id
_entity.type
_entity.pdbx_description
1 polymer ?
#
loop_
_entity_poly.entity_id
_entity_poly.type
_entity_poly.pdbx_seq_one_letter_code
_entity_poly.pdbx_strand_id
1 'polypeptide(L)'
;MCHYYRPSTDGTGHRMSNQKSIGKQSNLLRIVAAFLAFGGIIFAFAPIYPGFPAFSLDSSWQYAMNEAVARNFVIGKDILFTMGPLTSVYSHIYHPATDAAMLWFSVFLASAFFVGCLSLARGSFLILLIPFAIPQTGLYDPFFLCLPLLFVLVAIEWTQSVKPLRNWLAAALAILAAALSILPLVKASFLFPVAVSAVIAVAVVGRKSGGLAALYVVFAILLNFTTWAALGQPVGGFVRYYLSQLPIISGFNDGMSTLGPVWQTAAFLVAALIILVLLLRSRRYGSSTWIAALSLAIIFYVAYKAGFVRHDGHARTAGSTLLLTSCILVLALRSRLSIAIFVVGMLAWATVNYAHMSVDPISMSSRLTAVWTRSWTGLRVRASGSDEFEKRFQSARAKIVAELPLPPSDSTVDLYPFDISAVLASGQRWAPRPVLQTYSAYTPALAELDRAHLASKNAADRIYFSISAIDEHYPSLEDGTSWPELISRYRVTALFGQYAVLEKRSVAEKIAFSEPVVDQRDTPLGQQVALPQTTAPLWAKIVIRPTLMGRLVSFLYKLPALNLVVLYPTGVAEHYRYVPGYGVSGFLLSPTVHSAFDFAALQSTRRDDLLGARKPVSIGIQGDSGTSWLWRNTYSLQVSELQFHMDDKVGGQLFAKAVPVPNEIEPGGVCNVDAINGVERTEKPSLLSRNTFSVMGWGAVSPTEGIGNDRVFVSIRGSDGNAEMIEAKKIPRNDVNSHFKQPSMGNVGYEVVVDAADLHGRYNVGVVQKTGGRYFECPVHAIVETRDYRPPSLFSPTANLPPVRDTGGECSVDEINGSPYQPGRNISLKNGANTIKGWAVYAGGAGVPNERVFVEITRRDGSVQVIEAEKTERRDVNEHFQNTGSGRSGFSATVDGVTLTGPSKIQIVQLSKGRYARCPVVASLIGG
;
A
#
# COMPACT_ATOMS: atom_id res chain seq x y z
N MET A 1 8.09 -46.52 37.80
CA MET A 1 9.26 -47.03 37.06
C MET A 1 9.55 -48.43 37.58
N CYS A 2 9.20 -49.47 36.82
CA CYS A 2 9.01 -50.82 37.36
C CYS A 2 10.31 -51.64 37.40
N HIS A 3 10.58 -52.24 38.56
CA HIS A 3 11.33 -53.48 38.73
C HIS A 3 10.63 -54.61 37.97
N TYR A 4 11.35 -55.44 37.22
CA TYR A 4 11.08 -56.88 37.03
C TYR A 4 12.26 -57.53 36.26
N TYR A 5 13.14 -58.21 36.99
CA TYR A 5 13.99 -59.29 36.48
C TYR A 5 14.32 -60.20 37.67
N ARG A 6 13.80 -61.43 37.66
CA ARG A 6 14.18 -62.51 38.57
C ARG A 6 15.11 -63.44 37.78
N PRO A 7 16.39 -63.61 38.12
CA PRO A 7 17.20 -64.71 37.61
C PRO A 7 17.12 -65.89 38.57
N SER A 8 16.98 -67.09 38.00
CA SER A 8 17.33 -68.34 38.64
C SER A 8 18.82 -68.36 38.99
N THR A 9 19.14 -69.07 40.07
CA THR A 9 20.45 -69.30 40.67
C THR A 9 21.45 -69.92 39.69
N ASP A 10 22.58 -69.24 39.45
CA ASP A 10 23.93 -69.71 39.80
C ASP A 10 25.04 -68.82 39.21
N GLY A 11 26.05 -68.52 40.05
CA GLY A 11 27.40 -68.14 39.63
C GLY A 11 27.71 -66.66 39.32
N THR A 12 28.60 -66.06 40.15
CA THR A 12 29.46 -64.87 39.91
C THR A 12 28.96 -63.47 40.35
N GLY A 13 29.28 -63.11 41.60
CA GLY A 13 28.90 -61.86 42.29
C GLY A 13 29.72 -60.59 41.99
N HIS A 14 30.48 -60.51 40.89
CA HIS A 14 31.28 -59.30 40.57
C HIS A 14 30.98 -58.64 39.22
N ARG A 15 30.18 -59.25 38.32
CA ARG A 15 29.76 -58.62 37.06
C ARG A 15 28.42 -57.87 37.13
N MET A 16 27.61 -58.11 38.17
CA MET A 16 26.26 -57.53 38.31
C MET A 16 26.21 -56.09 38.84
N SER A 17 27.23 -55.59 39.56
CA SER A 17 27.21 -54.21 40.09
C SER A 17 27.46 -53.16 38.99
N ASN A 18 28.40 -53.43 38.08
CA ASN A 18 28.70 -52.54 36.95
C ASN A 18 27.55 -52.48 35.93
N GLN A 19 26.87 -53.58 35.62
CA GLN A 19 25.71 -53.56 34.70
C GLN A 19 24.49 -52.83 35.30
N LYS A 20 24.25 -52.93 36.61
CA LYS A 20 23.20 -52.17 37.30
C LYS A 20 23.54 -50.67 37.40
N SER A 21 24.82 -50.32 37.57
CA SER A 21 25.30 -48.93 37.56
C SER A 21 25.13 -48.27 36.19
N ILE A 22 25.56 -48.94 35.11
CA ILE A 22 25.43 -48.47 33.72
C ILE A 22 23.95 -48.35 33.29
N GLY A 23 23.10 -49.28 33.72
CA GLY A 23 21.64 -49.21 33.50
C GLY A 23 20.94 -48.07 34.26
N LYS A 24 21.44 -47.69 35.44
CA LYS A 24 20.94 -46.51 36.19
C LYS A 24 21.40 -45.20 35.58
N GLN A 25 22.67 -45.09 35.17
CA GLN A 25 23.22 -43.89 34.52
C GLN A 25 22.52 -43.59 33.18
N SER A 26 22.28 -44.61 32.35
CA SER A 26 21.56 -44.44 31.08
C SER A 26 20.10 -44.00 31.26
N ASN A 27 19.42 -44.45 32.32
CA ASN A 27 18.07 -43.99 32.65
C ASN A 27 18.05 -42.53 33.15
N LEU A 28 19.02 -42.14 33.96
CA LEU A 28 19.16 -40.75 34.41
C LEU A 28 19.34 -39.80 33.23
N LEU A 29 20.23 -40.13 32.28
CA LEU A 29 20.48 -39.32 31.09
C LEU A 29 19.22 -39.15 30.23
N ARG A 30 18.40 -40.20 30.08
CA ARG A 30 17.13 -40.12 29.32
C ARG A 30 16.11 -39.20 29.99
N ILE A 31 16.04 -39.24 31.32
CA ILE A 31 15.18 -38.35 32.11
C ILE A 31 15.65 -36.91 31.93
N VAL A 32 16.95 -36.65 32.03
CA VAL A 32 17.54 -35.33 31.80
C VAL A 32 17.22 -34.83 30.38
N ALA A 33 17.36 -35.66 29.35
CA ALA A 33 17.02 -35.29 27.98
C ALA A 33 15.53 -34.93 27.81
N ALA A 34 14.63 -35.65 28.49
CA ALA A 34 13.20 -35.33 28.48
C ALA A 34 12.92 -33.97 29.17
N PHE A 35 13.56 -33.69 30.31
CA PHE A 35 13.45 -32.39 30.98
C PHE A 35 14.01 -31.23 30.14
N LEU A 36 15.18 -31.43 29.51
CA LEU A 36 15.77 -30.45 28.60
C LEU A 36 14.87 -30.21 27.38
N ALA A 37 14.26 -31.26 26.82
CA ALA A 37 13.31 -31.11 25.73
C ALA A 37 12.05 -30.37 26.17
N PHE A 38 11.50 -30.66 27.34
CA PHE A 38 10.33 -29.96 27.88
C PHE A 38 10.61 -28.47 28.07
N GLY A 39 11.67 -28.12 28.81
CA GLY A 39 12.07 -26.73 29.04
C GLY A 39 12.41 -26.02 27.72
N GLY A 40 13.11 -26.69 26.82
CA GLY A 40 13.48 -26.14 25.51
C GLY A 40 12.28 -25.89 24.60
N ILE A 41 11.26 -26.77 24.58
CA ILE A 41 10.03 -26.55 23.80
C ILE A 41 9.24 -25.38 24.37
N ILE A 42 9.13 -25.27 25.69
CA ILE A 42 8.48 -24.11 26.33
C ILE A 42 9.25 -22.83 25.98
N PHE A 43 10.57 -22.82 26.10
CA PHE A 43 11.38 -21.64 25.79
C PHE A 43 11.32 -21.27 24.30
N ALA A 44 11.15 -22.25 23.41
CA ALA A 44 11.11 -22.02 21.98
C ALA A 44 9.75 -21.56 21.45
N PHE A 45 8.65 -22.00 22.08
CA PHE A 45 7.31 -21.70 21.62
C PHE A 45 6.60 -20.64 22.49
N ALA A 46 6.60 -20.81 23.81
CA ALA A 46 5.84 -19.93 24.68
C ALA A 46 6.47 -18.52 24.72
N PRO A 47 5.67 -17.44 24.63
CA PRO A 47 6.17 -16.07 24.64
C PRO A 47 6.48 -15.61 26.07
N ILE A 48 7.43 -16.29 26.72
CA ILE A 48 7.91 -15.91 28.06
C ILE A 48 8.42 -14.47 28.02
N TYR A 49 9.13 -14.13 26.94
CA TYR A 49 9.38 -12.76 26.51
C TYR A 49 8.48 -12.45 25.30
N PRO A 50 7.44 -11.62 25.46
CA PRO A 50 6.51 -11.30 24.38
C PRO A 50 7.06 -10.22 23.44
N GLY A 51 6.44 -10.09 22.26
CA GLY A 51 6.58 -8.92 21.40
C GLY A 51 5.74 -7.74 21.92
N PHE A 52 5.92 -6.57 21.34
CA PHE A 52 5.17 -5.36 21.71
C PHE A 52 4.55 -4.74 20.46
N PRO A 53 3.41 -4.02 20.59
CA PRO A 53 2.79 -3.35 19.45
C PRO A 53 3.75 -2.39 18.74
N ALA A 54 3.57 -2.24 17.43
CA ALA A 54 4.30 -1.32 16.58
C ALA A 54 3.36 -0.68 15.56
N PHE A 55 3.81 0.40 14.91
CA PHE A 55 3.07 1.04 13.83
C PHE A 55 3.38 0.32 12.52
N SER A 56 2.61 -0.74 12.24
CA SER A 56 2.72 -1.51 11.00
C SER A 56 1.40 -2.22 10.66
N LEU A 57 1.28 -2.68 9.41
CA LEU A 57 0.15 -3.46 8.93
C LEU A 57 -0.15 -4.67 9.83
N ASP A 58 0.87 -5.50 10.09
CA ASP A 58 0.70 -6.72 10.88
C ASP A 58 0.49 -6.45 12.37
N SER A 59 1.23 -5.50 12.94
CA SER A 59 1.11 -5.23 14.36
C SER A 59 -0.24 -4.56 14.71
N SER A 60 -0.85 -3.85 13.76
CA SER A 60 -2.14 -3.19 13.97
C SER A 60 -3.28 -4.19 14.20
N TRP A 61 -3.40 -5.24 13.38
CA TRP A 61 -4.43 -6.27 13.65
C TRP A 61 -4.10 -7.08 14.91
N GLN A 62 -2.83 -7.34 15.20
CA GLN A 62 -2.42 -8.09 16.40
C GLN A 62 -2.80 -7.36 17.68
N TYR A 63 -2.53 -6.05 17.73
CA TYR A 63 -2.91 -5.21 18.86
C TYR A 63 -4.43 -5.04 18.94
N ALA A 64 -5.11 -4.80 17.81
CA ALA A 64 -6.56 -4.67 17.77
C ALA A 64 -7.30 -5.91 18.25
N MET A 65 -6.84 -7.12 17.93
CA MET A 65 -7.47 -8.35 18.41
C MET A 65 -7.30 -8.54 19.92
N ASN A 66 -6.12 -8.21 20.48
CA ASN A 66 -5.91 -8.26 21.93
C ASN A 66 -6.76 -7.23 22.66
N GLU A 67 -6.84 -6.01 22.12
CA GLU A 67 -7.70 -4.94 22.64
C GLU A 67 -9.18 -5.34 22.56
N ALA A 68 -9.59 -6.00 21.46
CA ALA A 68 -10.95 -6.45 21.27
C ALA A 68 -11.39 -7.41 22.39
N VAL A 69 -10.53 -8.38 22.72
CA VAL A 69 -10.75 -9.31 23.84
C VAL A 69 -10.75 -8.56 25.18
N ALA A 70 -9.81 -7.63 25.39
CA ALA A 70 -9.72 -6.84 26.61
C ALA A 70 -10.97 -5.99 26.87
N ARG A 71 -11.63 -5.50 25.81
CA ARG A 71 -12.87 -4.72 25.86
C ARG A 71 -14.14 -5.57 25.77
N ASN A 72 -14.02 -6.90 25.81
CA ASN A 72 -15.13 -7.86 25.72
C ASN A 72 -15.96 -7.76 24.42
N PHE A 73 -15.33 -7.37 23.30
CA PHE A 73 -15.97 -7.49 22.00
C PHE A 73 -16.25 -8.96 21.67
N VAL A 74 -17.38 -9.21 21.01
CA VAL A 74 -17.79 -10.55 20.60
C VAL A 74 -17.11 -10.90 19.28
N ILE A 75 -16.13 -11.80 19.33
CA ILE A 75 -15.39 -12.26 18.15
C ILE A 75 -16.33 -13.05 17.23
N GLY A 76 -16.35 -12.72 15.94
CA GLY A 76 -17.32 -13.24 14.96
C GLY A 76 -18.66 -12.48 14.89
N LYS A 77 -18.81 -11.41 15.67
CA LYS A 77 -19.94 -10.48 15.58
C LYS A 77 -19.48 -9.04 15.49
N ASP A 78 -18.80 -8.55 16.52
CA ASP A 78 -18.38 -7.16 16.62
C ASP A 78 -17.04 -6.96 15.90
N ILE A 79 -16.19 -8.00 15.90
CA ILE A 79 -14.93 -8.07 15.17
C ILE A 79 -14.86 -9.39 14.40
N LEU A 80 -14.58 -9.30 13.10
CA LEU A 80 -14.36 -10.43 12.20
C LEU A 80 -12.95 -10.35 11.62
N PHE A 81 -12.15 -11.36 11.95
CA PHE A 81 -10.83 -11.58 11.39
C PHE A 81 -10.54 -13.08 11.40
N THR A 82 -9.48 -13.54 10.74
CA THR A 82 -9.11 -14.98 10.67
C THR A 82 -8.79 -15.59 12.04
N MET A 83 -8.60 -14.75 13.06
CA MET A 83 -8.15 -15.12 14.39
C MET A 83 -9.33 -15.18 15.38
N GLY A 84 -9.18 -15.98 16.43
CA GLY A 84 -10.19 -16.14 17.48
C GLY A 84 -9.84 -15.38 18.78
N PRO A 85 -10.59 -15.59 19.88
CA PRO A 85 -10.34 -14.91 21.15
C PRO A 85 -8.98 -15.25 21.80
N LEU A 86 -8.28 -16.29 21.33
CA LEU A 86 -6.91 -16.62 21.75
C LEU A 86 -5.85 -16.13 20.75
N THR A 87 -6.12 -15.05 20.02
CA THR A 87 -5.18 -14.47 19.06
C THR A 87 -3.80 -14.20 19.65
N SER A 88 -3.71 -13.81 20.92
CA SER A 88 -2.45 -13.55 21.63
C SER A 88 -1.50 -14.76 21.63
N VAL A 89 -2.02 -15.99 21.65
CA VAL A 89 -1.25 -17.24 21.55
C VAL A 89 -0.60 -17.41 20.18
N TYR A 90 -1.13 -16.76 19.15
CA TYR A 90 -0.56 -16.75 17.80
C TYR A 90 0.34 -15.54 17.56
N SER A 91 -0.10 -14.34 17.96
CA SER A 91 0.62 -13.10 17.69
C SER A 91 1.83 -12.89 18.61
N HIS A 92 1.79 -13.46 19.82
CA HIS A 92 2.77 -13.25 20.88
C HIS A 92 2.97 -11.77 21.27
N ILE A 93 2.03 -10.90 20.92
CA ILE A 93 2.07 -9.48 21.29
C ILE A 93 1.52 -9.33 22.70
N TYR A 94 2.31 -8.68 23.55
CA TYR A 94 1.93 -8.34 24.92
C TYR A 94 0.76 -7.37 24.94
N HIS A 95 -0.22 -7.69 25.78
CA HIS A 95 -1.25 -6.76 26.21
C HIS A 95 -1.61 -7.12 27.66
N PRO A 96 -1.70 -6.15 28.59
CA PRO A 96 -1.82 -6.43 30.03
C PRO A 96 -3.04 -7.32 30.37
N ALA A 97 -4.15 -7.10 29.68
CA ALA A 97 -5.39 -7.86 29.91
C ALA A 97 -5.36 -9.30 29.35
N THR A 98 -4.51 -9.61 28.37
CA THR A 98 -4.49 -10.93 27.71
C THR A 98 -3.21 -11.72 27.96
N ASP A 99 -2.20 -11.12 28.60
CA ASP A 99 -0.87 -11.73 28.81
C ASP A 99 -0.93 -13.03 29.62
N ALA A 100 -1.71 -13.06 30.71
CA ALA A 100 -1.85 -14.26 31.53
C ALA A 100 -2.46 -15.43 30.75
N ALA A 101 -3.53 -15.17 29.99
CA ALA A 101 -4.15 -16.17 29.13
C ALA A 101 -3.19 -16.61 28.03
N MET A 102 -2.52 -15.67 27.36
CA MET A 102 -1.50 -15.95 26.34
C MET A 102 -0.44 -16.92 26.85
N LEU A 103 0.15 -16.63 28.02
CA LEU A 103 1.20 -17.45 28.60
C LEU A 103 0.68 -18.84 29.00
N TRP A 104 -0.46 -18.91 29.69
CA TRP A 104 -1.06 -20.17 30.12
C TRP A 104 -1.37 -21.09 28.95
N PHE A 105 -2.08 -20.60 27.93
CA PHE A 105 -2.42 -21.39 26.76
C PHE A 105 -1.19 -21.77 25.94
N SER A 106 -0.20 -20.87 25.81
CA SER A 106 1.04 -21.19 25.09
C SER A 106 1.86 -22.28 25.80
N VAL A 107 2.00 -22.20 27.13
CA VAL A 107 2.68 -23.23 27.93
C VAL A 107 1.90 -24.55 27.89
N PHE A 108 0.57 -24.50 27.92
CA PHE A 108 -0.26 -25.69 27.77
C PHE A 108 -0.07 -26.37 26.40
N LEU A 109 -0.09 -25.60 25.31
CA LEU A 109 0.14 -26.12 23.96
C LEU A 109 1.57 -26.66 23.78
N ALA A 110 2.59 -25.96 24.32
CA ALA A 110 3.97 -26.45 24.40
C ALA A 110 4.07 -27.79 25.14
N SER A 111 3.36 -27.91 26.27
CA SER A 111 3.33 -29.12 27.09
C SER A 111 2.63 -30.27 26.37
N ALA A 112 1.51 -30.01 25.69
CA ALA A 112 0.81 -31.00 24.89
C ALA A 112 1.66 -31.50 23.72
N PHE A 113 2.36 -30.60 23.03
CA PHE A 113 3.30 -30.93 21.98
C PHE A 113 4.43 -31.82 22.50
N PHE A 114 5.03 -31.45 23.64
CA PHE A 114 6.05 -32.26 24.31
C PHE A 114 5.52 -33.64 24.69
N VAL A 115 4.31 -33.74 25.29
CA VAL A 115 3.70 -35.03 25.67
C VAL A 115 3.48 -35.92 24.44
N GLY A 116 3.07 -35.36 23.31
CA GLY A 116 2.97 -36.07 22.03
C GLY A 116 4.33 -36.59 21.58
N CYS A 117 5.34 -35.72 21.53
CA CYS A 117 6.71 -36.09 21.16
C CYS A 117 7.33 -37.13 22.11
N LEU A 118 7.12 -37.01 23.42
CA LEU A 118 7.60 -37.93 24.44
C LEU A 118 6.98 -39.32 24.28
N SER A 119 5.68 -39.36 23.97
CA SER A 119 4.94 -40.59 23.68
C SER A 119 5.49 -41.32 22.45
N LEU A 120 6.01 -40.58 21.47
CA LEU A 120 6.70 -41.14 20.30
C LEU A 120 8.19 -41.43 20.57
N ALA A 121 8.88 -40.66 21.40
CA ALA A 121 10.32 -40.84 21.60
C ALA A 121 10.69 -42.13 22.35
N ARG A 122 9.80 -42.66 23.21
CA ARG A 122 10.04 -43.84 24.07
C ARG A 122 11.38 -43.78 24.83
N GLY A 123 11.74 -42.60 25.32
CA GLY A 123 13.00 -42.36 26.04
C GLY A 123 14.24 -42.18 25.16
N SER A 124 14.08 -41.96 23.85
CA SER A 124 15.18 -41.63 22.94
C SER A 124 15.70 -40.20 23.15
N PHE A 125 17.03 -40.03 23.10
CA PHE A 125 17.69 -38.71 23.12
C PHE A 125 17.33 -37.84 21.91
N LEU A 126 16.82 -38.44 20.82
CA LEU A 126 16.39 -37.71 19.62
C LEU A 126 15.25 -36.72 19.88
N ILE A 127 14.58 -36.81 21.03
CA ILE A 127 13.58 -35.80 21.45
C ILE A 127 14.18 -34.38 21.52
N LEU A 128 15.49 -34.25 21.71
CA LEU A 128 16.22 -32.98 21.70
C LEU A 128 16.27 -32.31 20.32
N LEU A 129 15.91 -33.00 19.24
CA LEU A 129 15.76 -32.39 17.91
C LEU A 129 14.61 -31.37 17.86
N ILE A 130 13.57 -31.58 18.66
CA ILE A 130 12.36 -30.74 18.66
C ILE A 130 12.65 -29.30 19.15
N PRO A 131 13.21 -29.09 20.36
CA PRO A 131 13.55 -27.73 20.82
C PRO A 131 14.61 -27.05 19.95
N PHE A 132 15.42 -27.81 19.19
CA PHE A 132 16.33 -27.24 18.20
C PHE A 132 15.61 -26.80 16.92
N ALA A 133 14.62 -27.57 16.45
CA ALA A 133 13.90 -27.31 15.20
C ALA A 133 12.92 -26.14 15.31
N ILE A 134 12.22 -25.98 16.45
CA ILE A 134 11.20 -24.93 16.63
C ILE A 134 11.77 -23.52 16.33
N PRO A 135 12.91 -23.09 16.90
CA PRO A 135 13.50 -21.78 16.59
C PRO A 135 13.86 -21.56 15.11
N GLN A 136 14.13 -22.63 14.36
CA GLN A 136 14.48 -22.55 12.93
C GLN A 136 13.27 -22.30 12.03
N THR A 137 12.06 -22.46 12.57
CA THR A 137 10.83 -22.24 11.81
C THR A 137 10.58 -20.76 11.53
N GLY A 138 11.00 -19.87 12.45
CA GLY A 138 10.79 -18.42 12.40
C GLY A 138 9.33 -17.96 12.47
N LEU A 139 8.37 -18.89 12.53
CA LEU A 139 6.92 -18.68 12.49
C LEU A 139 6.24 -19.73 13.36
N TYR A 140 5.02 -19.45 13.82
CA TYR A 140 4.32 -20.33 14.77
C TYR A 140 3.38 -21.34 14.09
N ASP A 141 2.92 -21.08 12.85
CA ASP A 141 2.02 -21.98 12.11
C ASP A 141 2.50 -23.44 12.05
N PRO A 142 3.79 -23.76 11.76
CA PRO A 142 4.27 -25.14 11.72
C PRO A 142 4.04 -25.91 13.03
N PHE A 143 4.17 -25.22 14.17
CA PHE A 143 3.94 -25.81 15.49
C PHE A 143 2.48 -26.24 15.65
N PHE A 144 1.54 -25.33 15.35
CA PHE A 144 0.10 -25.62 15.42
C PHE A 144 -0.32 -26.72 14.43
N LEU A 145 0.21 -26.70 13.20
CA LEU A 145 -0.09 -27.70 12.17
C LEU A 145 0.43 -29.10 12.51
N CYS A 146 1.45 -29.22 13.36
CA CYS A 146 2.02 -30.52 13.76
C CYS A 146 1.28 -31.18 14.94
N LEU A 147 0.50 -30.45 15.74
CA LEU A 147 -0.29 -31.03 16.84
C LEU A 147 -1.33 -32.08 16.36
N PRO A 148 -2.12 -31.83 15.30
CA PRO A 148 -3.04 -32.84 14.77
C PRO A 148 -2.35 -34.12 14.30
N LEU A 149 -1.14 -34.01 13.73
CA LEU A 149 -0.32 -35.16 13.33
C LEU A 149 0.11 -35.98 14.56
N LEU A 150 0.59 -35.31 15.62
CA LEU A 150 0.96 -35.98 16.88
C LEU A 150 -0.23 -36.76 17.46
N PHE A 151 -1.43 -36.19 17.42
CA PHE A 151 -2.64 -36.86 17.90
C PHE A 151 -2.92 -38.17 17.16
N VAL A 152 -2.85 -38.17 15.82
CA VAL A 152 -3.05 -39.37 15.00
C VAL A 152 -1.96 -40.41 15.25
N LEU A 153 -0.69 -40.01 15.29
CA LEU A 153 0.43 -40.93 15.51
C LEU A 153 0.36 -41.58 16.90
N VAL A 154 0.02 -40.81 17.94
CA VAL A 154 -0.16 -41.33 19.30
C VAL A 154 -1.37 -42.26 19.38
N ALA A 155 -2.46 -41.97 18.65
CA ALA A 155 -3.63 -42.85 18.59
C ALA A 155 -3.28 -44.21 17.96
N ILE A 156 -2.49 -44.21 16.88
CA ILE A 156 -1.98 -45.44 16.26
C ILE A 156 -1.10 -46.21 17.25
N GLU A 157 -0.14 -45.56 17.91
CA GLU A 157 0.72 -46.19 18.93
C GLU A 157 -0.12 -46.77 20.10
N TRP A 158 -1.19 -46.10 20.52
CA TRP A 158 -2.09 -46.57 21.57
C TRP A 158 -2.77 -47.90 21.20
N THR A 159 -3.23 -48.03 19.95
CA THR A 159 -3.86 -49.28 19.48
C THR A 159 -2.91 -50.47 19.45
N GLN A 160 -1.61 -50.23 19.27
CA GLN A 160 -0.58 -51.26 19.14
C GLN A 160 0.20 -51.54 20.44
N SER A 161 -0.10 -50.81 21.53
CA SER A 161 0.66 -50.88 22.78
C SER A 161 0.03 -51.80 23.85
N VAL A 162 0.90 -52.28 24.76
CA VAL A 162 0.54 -53.06 25.97
C VAL A 162 -0.09 -52.18 27.06
N LYS A 163 -0.85 -52.78 28.00
CA LYS A 163 -1.69 -52.07 28.98
C LYS A 163 -1.01 -50.90 29.73
N PRO A 164 0.18 -51.03 30.35
CA PRO A 164 0.78 -49.91 31.10
C PRO A 164 1.10 -48.70 30.22
N LEU A 165 1.71 -48.93 29.06
CA LEU A 165 1.99 -47.88 28.07
C LEU A 165 0.71 -47.31 27.47
N ARG A 166 -0.31 -48.15 27.26
CA ARG A 166 -1.62 -47.74 26.76
C ARG A 166 -2.34 -46.76 27.69
N ASN A 167 -2.20 -46.89 29.01
CA ASN A 167 -2.78 -45.94 29.96
C ASN A 167 -2.10 -44.57 29.86
N TRP A 168 -0.76 -44.54 29.78
CA TRP A 168 -0.02 -43.29 29.52
C TRP A 168 -0.45 -42.65 28.20
N LEU A 169 -0.51 -43.44 27.13
CA LEU A 169 -0.91 -42.95 25.80
C LEU A 169 -2.37 -42.45 25.81
N ALA A 170 -3.26 -43.04 26.61
CA ALA A 170 -4.63 -42.55 26.77
C ALA A 170 -4.67 -41.17 27.45
N ALA A 171 -3.84 -40.95 28.47
CA ALA A 171 -3.69 -39.64 29.10
C ALA A 171 -3.06 -38.62 28.13
N ALA A 172 -2.04 -39.03 27.37
CA ALA A 172 -1.44 -38.21 26.32
C ALA A 172 -2.45 -37.81 25.24
N LEU A 173 -3.32 -38.73 24.82
CA LEU A 173 -4.42 -38.45 23.90
C LEU A 173 -5.43 -37.47 24.49
N ALA A 174 -5.75 -37.54 25.78
CA ALA A 174 -6.61 -36.55 26.43
C ALA A 174 -6.00 -35.15 26.39
N ILE A 175 -4.71 -35.01 26.70
CA ILE A 175 -3.98 -33.74 26.65
C ILE A 175 -3.92 -33.20 25.22
N LEU A 176 -3.64 -34.05 24.24
CA LEU A 176 -3.62 -33.66 22.82
C LEU A 176 -5.02 -33.28 22.33
N ALA A 177 -6.08 -34.03 22.69
CA ALA A 177 -7.45 -33.67 22.37
C ALA A 177 -7.83 -32.31 22.96
N ALA A 178 -7.39 -32.01 24.18
CA ALA A 178 -7.56 -30.71 24.78
C ALA A 178 -6.83 -29.60 24.00
N ALA A 179 -5.57 -29.81 23.64
CA ALA A 179 -4.81 -28.86 22.81
C ALA A 179 -5.48 -28.61 21.46
N LEU A 180 -5.93 -29.67 20.77
CA LEU A 180 -6.65 -29.57 19.50
C LEU A 180 -7.97 -28.82 19.63
N SER A 181 -8.69 -28.99 20.74
CA SER A 181 -9.94 -28.25 20.99
C SER A 181 -9.71 -26.74 21.12
N ILE A 182 -8.50 -26.29 21.44
CA ILE A 182 -8.18 -24.87 21.64
C ILE A 182 -7.76 -24.20 20.32
N LEU A 183 -7.14 -24.93 19.39
CA LEU A 183 -6.56 -24.36 18.16
C LEU A 183 -7.56 -23.54 17.31
N PRO A 184 -8.83 -23.95 17.11
CA PRO A 184 -9.78 -23.14 16.35
C PRO A 184 -10.13 -21.79 17.02
N LEU A 185 -9.92 -21.66 18.33
CA LEU A 185 -10.07 -20.41 19.07
C LEU A 185 -8.83 -19.51 18.98
N VAL A 186 -7.68 -20.06 18.57
CA VAL A 186 -6.47 -19.31 18.24
C VAL A 186 -6.61 -18.72 16.83
N LYS A 187 -6.86 -19.59 15.84
CA LYS A 187 -7.04 -19.22 14.42
C LYS A 187 -8.06 -20.16 13.79
N ALA A 188 -9.15 -19.59 13.26
CA ALA A 188 -10.29 -20.37 12.77
C ALA A 188 -9.92 -21.35 11.66
N SER A 189 -8.94 -21.01 10.81
CA SER A 189 -8.47 -21.86 9.72
C SER A 189 -7.83 -23.17 10.19
N PHE A 190 -7.45 -23.29 11.47
CA PHE A 190 -6.97 -24.56 12.03
C PHE A 190 -8.09 -25.58 12.27
N LEU A 191 -9.36 -25.19 12.18
CA LEU A 191 -10.48 -26.11 12.33
C LEU A 191 -10.42 -27.27 11.33
N PHE A 192 -10.04 -27.02 10.07
CA PHE A 192 -9.96 -28.08 9.05
C PHE A 192 -8.93 -29.17 9.39
N PRO A 193 -7.62 -28.90 9.58
CA PRO A 193 -6.66 -29.94 9.93
C PRO A 193 -6.95 -30.61 11.28
N VAL A 194 -7.52 -29.87 12.24
CA VAL A 194 -7.98 -30.42 13.53
C VAL A 194 -9.11 -31.41 13.33
N ALA A 195 -10.19 -31.02 12.65
CA ALA A 195 -11.39 -31.83 12.49
C ALA A 195 -11.08 -33.15 11.76
N VAL A 196 -10.35 -33.08 10.64
CA VAL A 196 -10.03 -34.29 9.87
C VAL A 196 -9.12 -35.24 10.66
N SER A 197 -8.08 -34.70 11.32
CA SER A 197 -7.18 -35.54 12.13
C SER A 197 -7.89 -36.10 13.37
N ALA A 198 -8.81 -35.35 13.97
CA ALA A 198 -9.61 -35.81 15.09
C ALA A 198 -10.54 -36.96 14.68
N VAL A 199 -11.24 -36.84 13.55
CA VAL A 199 -12.07 -37.92 13.00
C VAL A 199 -11.23 -39.18 12.75
N ILE A 200 -10.06 -39.03 12.14
CA ILE A 200 -9.13 -40.14 11.90
C ILE A 200 -8.72 -40.81 13.21
N ALA A 201 -8.23 -40.04 14.19
CA ALA A 201 -7.76 -40.57 15.46
C ALA A 201 -8.90 -41.22 16.28
N VAL A 202 -10.07 -40.61 16.31
CA VAL A 202 -11.28 -41.15 16.97
C VAL A 202 -11.71 -42.46 16.31
N ALA A 203 -11.68 -42.56 14.98
CA ALA A 203 -11.95 -43.81 14.27
C ALA A 203 -10.92 -44.90 14.61
N VAL A 204 -9.63 -44.54 14.68
CA VAL A 204 -8.55 -45.47 15.06
C VAL A 204 -8.73 -45.97 16.50
N VAL A 205 -9.02 -45.08 17.46
CA VAL A 205 -9.29 -45.45 18.85
C VAL A 205 -10.57 -46.28 18.95
N GLY A 206 -11.63 -45.89 18.23
CA GLY A 206 -12.95 -46.51 18.23
C GLY A 206 -12.95 -47.97 17.78
N ARG A 207 -12.05 -48.34 16.84
CA ARG A 207 -11.84 -49.75 16.45
C ARG A 207 -11.46 -50.66 17.62
N LYS A 208 -10.90 -50.11 18.71
CA LYS A 208 -10.47 -50.86 19.89
C LYS A 208 -11.28 -50.51 21.15
N SER A 209 -11.79 -49.28 21.26
CA SER A 209 -12.66 -48.84 22.36
C SER A 209 -13.57 -47.69 21.92
N GLY A 210 -14.83 -48.01 21.61
CA GLY A 210 -15.86 -47.02 21.26
C GLY A 210 -16.15 -46.03 22.39
N GLY A 211 -16.18 -46.49 23.65
CA GLY A 211 -16.42 -45.63 24.81
C GLY A 211 -15.32 -44.58 25.02
N LEU A 212 -14.04 -44.95 24.84
CA LEU A 212 -12.93 -44.00 24.96
C LEU A 212 -12.94 -42.99 23.80
N ALA A 213 -13.27 -43.45 22.58
CA ALA A 213 -13.41 -42.57 21.42
C ALA A 213 -14.53 -41.53 21.63
N ALA A 214 -15.70 -41.97 22.11
CA ALA A 214 -16.82 -41.09 22.45
C ALA A 214 -16.44 -40.09 23.57
N LEU A 215 -15.73 -40.56 24.60
CA LEU A 215 -15.24 -39.69 25.68
C LEU A 215 -14.35 -38.57 25.15
N TYR A 216 -13.40 -38.85 24.25
CA TYR A 216 -12.55 -37.80 23.68
C TYR A 216 -13.32 -36.79 22.82
N VAL A 217 -14.33 -37.24 22.07
CA VAL A 217 -15.20 -36.34 21.28
C VAL A 217 -15.99 -35.42 22.21
N VAL A 218 -16.68 -35.98 23.20
CA VAL A 218 -17.47 -35.21 24.18
C VAL A 218 -16.57 -34.25 24.95
N PHE A 219 -15.41 -34.72 25.40
CA PHE A 219 -14.43 -33.91 26.10
C PHE A 219 -13.94 -32.73 25.25
N ALA A 220 -13.58 -32.95 23.99
CA ALA A 220 -13.11 -31.88 23.10
C ALA A 220 -14.19 -30.85 22.80
N ILE A 221 -15.44 -31.28 22.56
CA ILE A 221 -16.57 -30.36 22.33
C ILE A 221 -16.86 -29.52 23.58
N LEU A 222 -16.97 -30.18 24.73
CA LEU A 222 -17.21 -29.48 26.00
C LEU A 222 -16.07 -28.52 26.32
N LEU A 223 -14.81 -28.92 26.11
CA LEU A 223 -13.67 -28.05 26.39
C LEU A 223 -13.59 -26.85 25.44
N ASN A 224 -13.87 -27.02 24.14
CA ASN A 224 -13.92 -25.90 23.21
C ASN A 224 -15.02 -24.90 23.62
N PHE A 225 -16.20 -25.39 23.99
CA PHE A 225 -17.31 -24.57 24.44
C PHE A 225 -17.05 -23.87 25.78
N THR A 226 -16.49 -24.58 26.77
CA THR A 226 -16.18 -23.99 28.08
C THR A 226 -15.00 -23.03 27.99
N THR A 227 -14.02 -23.28 27.13
CA THR A 227 -12.92 -22.33 26.87
C THR A 227 -13.45 -21.05 26.25
N TRP A 228 -14.37 -21.15 25.28
CA TRP A 228 -15.05 -19.98 24.71
C TRP A 228 -15.74 -19.13 25.80
N ALA A 229 -16.54 -19.77 26.66
CA ALA A 229 -17.22 -19.09 27.76
C ALA A 229 -16.24 -18.50 28.79
N ALA A 230 -15.16 -19.21 29.10
CA ALA A 230 -14.13 -18.77 30.05
C ALA A 230 -13.34 -17.54 29.56
N LEU A 231 -13.31 -17.31 28.24
CA LEU A 231 -12.72 -16.11 27.62
C LEU A 231 -13.69 -14.93 27.57
N GLY A 232 -14.80 -14.98 28.33
CA GLY A 232 -15.78 -13.90 28.41
C GLY A 232 -16.68 -13.77 27.18
N GLN A 233 -16.60 -14.70 26.24
CA GLN A 233 -17.42 -14.66 25.03
C GLN A 233 -18.84 -15.20 25.30
N PRO A 234 -19.90 -14.58 24.77
CA PRO A 234 -21.27 -15.00 25.02
C PRO A 234 -21.57 -16.36 24.38
N VAL A 235 -22.37 -17.18 25.07
CA VAL A 235 -22.76 -18.53 24.61
C VAL A 235 -23.40 -18.51 23.22
N GLY A 236 -24.30 -17.54 22.96
CA GLY A 236 -24.92 -17.38 21.64
C GLY A 236 -23.94 -16.98 20.52
N GLY A 237 -22.74 -16.51 20.87
CA GLY A 237 -21.68 -16.18 19.93
C GLY A 237 -20.91 -17.39 19.41
N PHE A 238 -20.96 -18.54 20.09
CA PHE A 238 -20.13 -19.70 19.79
C PHE A 238 -20.34 -20.24 18.37
N VAL A 239 -21.59 -20.55 18.00
CA VAL A 239 -21.91 -21.05 16.65
C VAL A 239 -21.67 -19.95 15.61
N ARG A 240 -22.03 -18.71 15.96
CA ARG A 240 -21.85 -17.55 15.08
C ARG A 240 -20.40 -17.34 14.71
N TYR A 241 -19.46 -17.50 15.65
CA TYR A 241 -18.02 -17.39 15.38
C TYR A 241 -17.60 -18.32 14.25
N TYR A 242 -17.96 -19.60 14.28
CA TYR A 242 -17.57 -20.52 13.22
C TYR A 242 -18.24 -20.21 11.88
N LEU A 243 -19.51 -19.77 11.88
CA LEU A 243 -20.22 -19.38 10.66
C LEU A 243 -19.65 -18.11 10.03
N SER A 244 -19.27 -17.12 10.84
CA SER A 244 -18.71 -15.85 10.36
C SER A 244 -17.33 -15.99 9.71
N GLN A 245 -16.66 -17.14 9.90
CA GLN A 245 -15.35 -17.42 9.31
C GLN A 245 -15.46 -17.98 7.89
N LEU A 246 -16.64 -18.47 7.47
CA LEU A 246 -16.82 -19.07 6.14
C LEU A 246 -16.52 -18.08 4.99
N PRO A 247 -16.99 -16.81 5.02
CA PRO A 247 -16.66 -15.84 3.97
C PRO A 247 -15.17 -15.50 3.95
N ILE A 248 -14.51 -15.43 5.10
CA ILE A 248 -13.08 -15.19 5.23
C ILE A 248 -12.29 -16.36 4.60
N ILE A 249 -12.54 -17.59 5.04
CA ILE A 249 -11.81 -18.77 4.56
C ILE A 249 -12.03 -18.99 3.06
N SER A 250 -13.25 -18.80 2.56
CA SER A 250 -13.58 -19.03 1.15
C SER A 250 -13.00 -17.97 0.21
N GLY A 251 -12.96 -16.70 0.61
CA GLY A 251 -12.40 -15.62 -0.20
C GLY A 251 -10.88 -15.45 -0.11
N PHE A 252 -10.22 -16.10 0.86
CA PHE A 252 -8.78 -15.94 1.11
C PHE A 252 -7.90 -16.16 -0.13
N ASN A 253 -8.19 -17.19 -0.95
CA ASN A 253 -7.36 -17.48 -2.13
C ASN A 253 -7.41 -16.34 -3.14
N ASP A 254 -8.58 -15.73 -3.34
CA ASP A 254 -8.75 -14.69 -4.35
C ASP A 254 -8.23 -13.33 -3.83
N GLY A 255 -8.50 -13.02 -2.57
CA GLY A 255 -8.08 -11.77 -1.92
C GLY A 255 -6.58 -11.69 -1.64
N MET A 256 -5.97 -12.79 -1.15
CA MET A 256 -4.61 -12.75 -0.60
C MET A 256 -3.53 -13.39 -1.47
N SER A 257 -3.87 -13.88 -2.67
CA SER A 257 -2.89 -14.55 -3.54
C SER A 257 -1.82 -13.59 -4.06
N THR A 258 -0.55 -13.97 -3.95
CA THR A 258 0.55 -13.25 -4.59
C THR A 258 1.43 -14.22 -5.35
N LEU A 259 2.02 -13.80 -6.47
CA LEU A 259 2.91 -14.66 -7.25
C LEU A 259 4.27 -14.80 -6.55
N GLY A 260 4.93 -15.93 -6.79
CA GLY A 260 6.26 -16.20 -6.28
C GLY A 260 6.96 -17.30 -7.09
N PRO A 261 8.22 -17.62 -6.77
CA PRO A 261 9.01 -18.52 -7.60
C PRO A 261 8.46 -19.95 -7.61
N VAL A 262 8.00 -20.42 -8.77
CA VAL A 262 7.36 -21.74 -8.95
C VAL A 262 8.25 -22.89 -8.46
N TRP A 263 9.58 -22.74 -8.55
CA TRP A 263 10.52 -23.77 -8.09
C TRP A 263 10.43 -24.03 -6.58
N GLN A 264 10.06 -23.05 -5.75
CA GLN A 264 9.89 -23.27 -4.30
C GLN A 264 8.68 -24.18 -4.04
N THR A 265 7.58 -23.91 -4.75
CA THR A 265 6.37 -24.73 -4.72
C THR A 265 6.68 -26.16 -5.19
N ALA A 266 7.43 -26.31 -6.28
CA ALA A 266 7.87 -27.62 -6.78
C ALA A 266 8.77 -28.35 -5.78
N ALA A 267 9.76 -27.68 -5.19
CA ALA A 267 10.66 -28.24 -4.19
C ALA A 267 9.89 -28.77 -2.97
N PHE A 268 8.90 -28.02 -2.49
CA PHE A 268 8.01 -28.47 -1.42
C PHE A 268 7.23 -29.72 -1.82
N LEU A 269 6.57 -29.72 -2.99
CA LEU A 269 5.74 -30.85 -3.43
C LEU A 269 6.56 -32.13 -3.62
N VAL A 270 7.76 -32.01 -4.20
CA VAL A 270 8.69 -33.14 -4.36
C VAL A 270 9.14 -33.68 -3.00
N ALA A 271 9.55 -32.80 -2.08
CA ALA A 271 9.97 -33.21 -0.73
C ALA A 271 8.82 -33.87 0.05
N ALA A 272 7.62 -33.28 0.02
CA ALA A 272 6.41 -33.82 0.63
C ALA A 272 6.09 -35.23 0.10
N LEU A 273 6.16 -35.42 -1.22
CA LEU A 273 5.96 -36.72 -1.86
C LEU A 273 7.02 -37.74 -1.43
N ILE A 274 8.30 -37.37 -1.42
CA ILE A 274 9.39 -38.25 -0.97
C ILE A 274 9.16 -38.67 0.48
N ILE A 275 8.83 -37.73 1.38
CA ILE A 275 8.58 -38.03 2.80
C ILE A 275 7.38 -38.99 2.95
N LEU A 276 6.29 -38.77 2.20
CA LEU A 276 5.12 -39.67 2.20
C LEU A 276 5.48 -41.08 1.72
N VAL A 277 6.25 -41.19 0.63
CA VAL A 277 6.71 -42.49 0.11
C VAL A 277 7.63 -43.20 1.10
N LEU A 278 8.56 -42.49 1.73
CA LEU A 278 9.45 -43.05 2.75
C LEU A 278 8.68 -43.49 3.99
N LEU A 279 7.67 -42.74 4.42
CA LEU A 279 6.75 -43.13 5.49
C LEU A 279 6.00 -44.42 5.14
N LEU A 280 5.41 -44.51 3.94
CA LEU A 280 4.72 -45.71 3.46
C LEU A 280 5.66 -46.92 3.38
N ARG A 281 6.89 -46.73 2.89
CA ARG A 281 7.93 -47.77 2.82
C ARG A 281 8.40 -48.27 4.17
N SER A 282 8.34 -47.43 5.21
CA SER A 282 8.74 -47.85 6.55
C SER A 282 7.95 -49.04 7.08
N ARG A 283 6.68 -49.19 6.63
CA ARG A 283 5.70 -50.19 7.11
C ARG A 283 5.61 -50.29 8.63
N ARG A 284 6.05 -49.26 9.36
CA ARG A 284 6.22 -49.25 10.83
C ARG A 284 4.92 -49.60 11.57
N TYR A 285 3.79 -49.18 11.04
CA TYR A 285 2.47 -49.34 11.64
C TYR A 285 1.59 -50.36 10.91
N GLY A 286 2.15 -51.17 10.00
CA GLY A 286 1.38 -52.09 9.16
C GLY A 286 0.38 -51.33 8.27
N SER A 287 -0.87 -51.79 8.22
CA SER A 287 -1.94 -51.13 7.45
C SER A 287 -2.25 -49.71 7.94
N SER A 288 -2.03 -49.42 9.23
CA SER A 288 -2.22 -48.07 9.78
C SER A 288 -1.19 -47.05 9.29
N THR A 289 -0.12 -47.47 8.59
CA THR A 289 0.80 -46.53 7.95
C THR A 289 0.11 -45.67 6.88
N TRP A 290 -0.90 -46.21 6.18
CA TRP A 290 -1.73 -45.42 5.25
C TRP A 290 -2.51 -44.32 5.95
N ILE A 291 -2.99 -44.59 7.17
CA ILE A 291 -3.71 -43.60 7.99
C ILE A 291 -2.77 -42.47 8.42
N ALA A 292 -1.56 -42.81 8.86
CA ALA A 292 -0.52 -41.83 9.18
C ALA A 292 -0.12 -40.99 7.96
N ALA A 293 0.04 -41.63 6.79
CA ALA A 293 0.36 -40.94 5.54
C ALA A 293 -0.77 -40.01 5.08
N LEU A 294 -2.04 -40.42 5.22
CA LEU A 294 -3.19 -39.57 4.93
C LEU A 294 -3.22 -38.32 5.82
N SER A 295 -3.05 -38.49 7.14
CA SER A 295 -2.97 -37.37 8.08
C SER A 295 -1.82 -36.42 7.72
N LEU A 296 -0.64 -36.96 7.41
CA LEU A 296 0.51 -36.16 6.99
C LEU A 296 0.25 -35.41 5.66
N ALA A 297 -0.39 -36.05 4.69
CA ALA A 297 -0.73 -35.43 3.41
C ALA A 297 -1.69 -34.25 3.60
N ILE A 298 -2.65 -34.36 4.52
CA ILE A 298 -3.55 -33.25 4.88
C ILE A 298 -2.77 -32.08 5.50
N ILE A 299 -1.85 -32.38 6.42
CA ILE A 299 -0.99 -31.33 7.02
C ILE A 299 -0.13 -30.65 5.96
N PHE A 300 0.48 -31.41 5.04
CA PHE A 300 1.23 -30.85 3.92
C PHE A 300 0.37 -30.03 2.98
N TYR A 301 -0.86 -30.44 2.70
CA TYR A 301 -1.79 -29.66 1.89
C TYR A 301 -2.16 -28.32 2.54
N VAL A 302 -2.43 -28.30 3.85
CA VAL A 302 -2.71 -27.05 4.56
C VAL A 302 -1.47 -26.15 4.61
N ALA A 303 -0.29 -26.71 4.89
CA ALA A 303 0.97 -25.97 4.90
C ALA A 303 1.32 -25.41 3.51
N TYR A 304 1.03 -26.17 2.45
CA TYR A 304 1.15 -25.75 1.06
C TYR A 304 0.29 -24.53 0.76
N LYS A 305 -1.01 -24.58 1.09
CA LYS A 305 -1.93 -23.44 0.90
C LYS A 305 -1.48 -22.23 1.73
N ALA A 306 -1.14 -22.45 2.99
CA ALA A 306 -0.69 -21.38 3.89
C ALA A 306 0.61 -20.70 3.42
N GLY A 307 1.52 -21.43 2.76
CA GLY A 307 2.79 -20.89 2.31
C GLY A 307 2.83 -20.37 0.88
N PHE A 308 2.03 -20.92 -0.03
CA PHE A 308 2.13 -20.60 -1.46
C PHE A 308 0.92 -19.89 -2.05
N VAL A 309 -0.21 -19.73 -1.33
CA VAL A 309 -1.30 -18.86 -1.80
C VAL A 309 -0.81 -17.41 -1.83
N ARG A 310 -0.45 -16.88 -0.66
CA ARG A 310 0.32 -15.65 -0.53
C ARG A 310 1.81 -16.01 -0.58
N HIS A 311 2.43 -15.96 -1.75
CA HIS A 311 3.77 -16.52 -1.98
C HIS A 311 4.87 -15.48 -1.74
N ASP A 312 4.99 -15.05 -0.49
CA ASP A 312 6.00 -14.11 0.01
C ASP A 312 6.75 -14.76 1.19
N GLY A 313 7.05 -13.99 2.26
CA GLY A 313 7.58 -14.54 3.51
C GLY A 313 6.74 -15.66 4.15
N HIS A 314 5.48 -15.85 3.75
CA HIS A 314 4.62 -16.96 4.14
C HIS A 314 5.11 -18.32 3.62
N ALA A 315 5.90 -18.39 2.54
CA ALA A 315 6.48 -19.64 2.02
C ALA A 315 7.28 -20.42 3.09
N ARG A 316 7.83 -19.68 4.08
CA ARG A 316 8.48 -20.25 5.25
C ARG A 316 7.59 -21.23 6.03
N THR A 317 6.28 -21.01 6.10
CA THR A 317 5.33 -21.92 6.76
C THR A 317 5.39 -23.31 6.14
N ALA A 318 5.45 -23.41 4.81
CA ALA A 318 5.51 -24.68 4.10
C ALA A 318 6.84 -25.42 4.37
N GLY A 319 7.97 -24.75 4.15
CA GLY A 319 9.30 -25.31 4.39
C GLY A 319 9.53 -25.72 5.86
N SER A 320 9.12 -24.87 6.80
CA SER A 320 9.25 -25.13 8.24
C SER A 320 8.35 -26.26 8.74
N THR A 321 7.19 -26.48 8.10
CA THR A 321 6.35 -27.66 8.39
C THR A 321 7.03 -28.96 7.95
N LEU A 322 7.74 -28.98 6.81
CA LEU A 322 8.53 -30.14 6.39
C LEU A 322 9.63 -30.48 7.40
N LEU A 323 10.34 -29.48 7.92
CA LEU A 323 11.37 -29.70 8.96
C LEU A 323 10.76 -30.32 10.23
N LEU A 324 9.73 -29.69 10.79
CA LEU A 324 9.18 -30.10 12.09
C LEU A 324 8.50 -31.47 12.01
N THR A 325 7.74 -31.75 10.94
CA THR A 325 7.15 -33.07 10.70
C THR A 325 8.22 -34.14 10.52
N SER A 326 9.33 -33.84 9.83
CA SER A 326 10.43 -34.79 9.67
C SER A 326 11.11 -35.13 11.00
N CYS A 327 11.31 -34.15 11.89
CA CYS A 327 11.78 -34.39 13.26
C CYS A 327 10.81 -35.29 14.04
N ILE A 328 9.50 -35.07 13.94
CA ILE A 328 8.48 -35.92 14.58
C ILE A 328 8.53 -37.36 14.04
N LEU A 329 8.68 -37.53 12.72
CA LEU A 329 8.76 -38.85 12.08
C LEU A 329 10.03 -39.61 12.47
N VAL A 330 11.13 -38.93 12.79
CA VAL A 330 12.32 -39.55 13.42
C VAL A 330 11.97 -40.20 14.75
N LEU A 331 11.17 -39.53 15.59
CA LEU A 331 10.72 -40.09 16.86
C LEU A 331 9.73 -41.25 16.66
N ALA A 332 8.83 -41.13 15.68
CA ALA A 332 7.78 -42.11 15.42
C ALA A 332 8.30 -43.43 14.82
N LEU A 333 9.13 -43.32 13.76
CA LEU A 333 9.55 -44.47 12.95
C LEU A 333 10.74 -45.22 13.55
N ARG A 334 11.68 -44.51 14.19
CA ARG A 334 12.86 -45.09 14.85
C ARG A 334 13.64 -46.07 13.94
N SER A 335 13.82 -45.71 12.68
CA SER A 335 14.43 -46.57 11.65
C SER A 335 15.47 -45.81 10.84
N ARG A 336 16.33 -46.51 10.09
CA ARG A 336 17.31 -45.84 9.19
C ARG A 336 16.62 -44.96 8.14
N LEU A 337 15.41 -45.31 7.72
CA LEU A 337 14.61 -44.51 6.78
C LEU A 337 14.24 -43.14 7.36
N SER A 338 14.13 -43.00 8.68
CA SER A 338 13.83 -41.69 9.26
C SER A 338 14.98 -40.70 9.16
N ILE A 339 16.23 -41.17 8.98
CA ILE A 339 17.37 -40.31 8.67
C ILE A 339 17.18 -39.71 7.28
N ALA A 340 16.78 -40.52 6.29
CA ALA A 340 16.48 -40.02 4.95
C ALA A 340 15.32 -39.00 4.96
N ILE A 341 14.25 -39.27 5.73
CA ILE A 341 13.14 -38.31 5.92
C ILE A 341 13.65 -37.00 6.52
N PHE A 342 14.48 -37.06 7.56
CA PHE A 342 15.06 -35.87 8.19
C PHE A 342 15.93 -35.07 7.22
N VAL A 343 16.81 -35.73 6.46
CA VAL A 343 17.66 -35.08 5.47
C VAL A 343 16.82 -34.40 4.39
N VAL A 344 15.80 -35.08 3.85
CA VAL A 344 14.89 -34.49 2.85
C VAL A 344 14.14 -33.29 3.43
N GLY A 345 13.60 -33.39 4.64
CA GLY A 345 12.91 -32.29 5.31
C GLY A 345 13.81 -31.09 5.59
N MET A 346 15.05 -31.34 6.04
CA MET A 346 16.05 -30.30 6.31
C MET A 346 16.51 -29.60 5.03
N LEU A 347 16.81 -30.36 3.97
CA LEU A 347 17.18 -29.79 2.67
C LEU A 347 16.03 -28.98 2.08
N ALA A 348 14.80 -29.51 2.11
CA ALA A 348 13.63 -28.80 1.61
C ALA A 348 13.33 -27.52 2.40
N TRP A 349 13.47 -27.55 3.73
CA TRP A 349 13.40 -26.34 4.56
C TRP A 349 14.45 -25.31 4.15
N ALA A 350 15.71 -25.73 4.01
CA ALA A 350 16.78 -24.83 3.61
C ALA A 350 16.52 -24.24 2.22
N THR A 351 16.14 -25.07 1.25
CA THR A 351 15.84 -24.68 -0.14
C THR A 351 14.65 -23.75 -0.25
N VAL A 352 13.53 -24.01 0.44
CA VAL A 352 12.35 -23.13 0.38
C VAL A 352 12.64 -21.82 1.13
N ASN A 353 13.32 -21.89 2.27
CA ASN A 353 13.44 -20.73 3.16
C ASN A 353 14.66 -19.83 2.86
N TYR A 354 15.64 -20.26 2.05
CA TYR A 354 16.85 -19.47 1.81
C TYR A 354 16.55 -18.06 1.25
N ALA A 355 15.48 -17.93 0.48
CA ALA A 355 15.06 -16.66 -0.11
C ALA A 355 14.42 -15.70 0.90
N HIS A 356 14.04 -16.18 2.08
CA HIS A 356 13.29 -15.43 3.08
C HIS A 356 14.02 -15.30 4.42
N MET A 357 15.08 -16.10 4.65
CA MET A 357 15.93 -16.04 5.83
C MET A 357 17.26 -16.74 5.59
N SER A 358 18.30 -16.33 6.32
CA SER A 358 19.60 -17.00 6.28
C SER A 358 19.53 -18.40 6.90
N VAL A 359 19.86 -19.44 6.14
CA VAL A 359 19.76 -20.86 6.56
C VAL A 359 21.12 -21.49 6.89
N ASP A 360 22.19 -20.71 6.91
CA ASP A 360 23.54 -21.18 7.25
C ASP A 360 23.68 -21.53 8.74
N PRO A 361 24.69 -22.35 9.12
CA PRO A 361 24.88 -22.79 10.51
C PRO A 361 25.05 -21.66 11.53
N ILE A 362 25.67 -20.53 11.16
CA ILE A 362 25.86 -19.39 12.07
C ILE A 362 24.50 -18.78 12.37
N SER A 363 23.69 -18.52 11.34
CA SER A 363 22.33 -18.02 11.49
C SER A 363 21.40 -18.97 12.26
N MET A 364 21.57 -20.29 12.09
CA MET A 364 20.83 -21.28 12.88
C MET A 364 21.18 -21.20 14.37
N SER A 365 22.48 -21.07 14.68
CA SER A 365 22.98 -20.94 16.04
C SER A 365 22.57 -19.62 16.70
N SER A 366 22.52 -18.52 15.93
CA SER A 366 22.11 -17.21 16.42
C SER A 366 20.63 -17.17 16.74
N ARG A 367 19.77 -17.78 15.90
CA ARG A 367 18.33 -17.93 16.20
C ARG A 367 18.08 -18.72 17.48
N LEU A 368 18.79 -19.84 17.64
CA LEU A 368 18.69 -20.64 18.85
C LEU A 368 19.09 -19.79 20.06
N THR A 369 20.30 -19.22 20.05
CA THR A 369 20.81 -18.37 21.12
C THR A 369 19.88 -17.20 21.44
N ALA A 370 19.32 -16.54 20.42
CA ALA A 370 18.39 -15.43 20.59
C ALA A 370 17.10 -15.85 21.30
N VAL A 371 16.50 -16.97 20.90
CA VAL A 371 15.29 -17.52 21.54
C VAL A 371 15.57 -17.89 22.99
N TRP A 372 16.66 -18.62 23.26
CA TRP A 372 17.03 -18.99 24.64
C TRP A 372 17.33 -17.76 25.51
N THR A 373 18.07 -16.79 24.97
CA THR A 373 18.42 -15.56 25.70
C THR A 373 17.17 -14.72 26.01
N ARG A 374 16.28 -14.56 25.02
CA ARG A 374 15.01 -13.84 25.21
C ARG A 374 14.13 -14.54 26.24
N SER A 375 13.90 -15.84 26.10
CA SER A 375 13.06 -16.61 27.03
C SER A 375 13.64 -16.64 28.45
N TRP A 376 14.96 -16.77 28.61
CA TRP A 376 15.62 -16.67 29.91
C TRP A 376 15.50 -15.27 30.53
N THR A 377 15.60 -14.22 29.71
CA THR A 377 15.38 -12.85 30.15
C THR A 377 13.93 -12.63 30.57
N GLY A 378 12.98 -13.08 29.76
CA GLY A 378 11.56 -12.97 30.09
C GLY A 378 11.20 -13.73 31.36
N LEU A 379 11.79 -14.91 31.57
CA LEU A 379 11.59 -15.68 32.80
C LEU A 379 12.09 -14.91 34.02
N ARG A 380 13.27 -14.28 33.93
CA ARG A 380 13.83 -13.45 35.01
C ARG A 380 12.94 -12.24 35.32
N VAL A 381 12.45 -11.55 34.30
CA VAL A 381 11.52 -10.40 34.46
C VAL A 381 10.23 -10.83 35.14
N ARG A 382 9.63 -11.94 34.71
CA ARG A 382 8.39 -12.45 35.31
C ARG A 382 8.61 -12.96 36.74
N ALA A 383 9.71 -13.66 37.00
CA ALA A 383 10.03 -14.21 38.31
C ALA A 383 10.35 -13.12 39.36
N SER A 384 10.88 -11.98 38.95
CA SER A 384 11.12 -10.85 39.85
C SER A 384 9.86 -10.03 40.16
N GLY A 385 8.73 -10.29 39.47
CA GLY A 385 7.52 -9.47 39.59
C GLY A 385 7.70 -8.04 39.06
N SER A 386 8.70 -7.82 38.18
CA SER A 386 8.97 -6.51 37.60
C SER A 386 7.86 -6.04 36.66
N ASP A 387 7.60 -4.73 36.67
CA ASP A 387 6.71 -4.04 35.74
C ASP A 387 7.37 -3.73 34.38
N GLU A 388 8.52 -4.34 34.05
CA GLU A 388 9.28 -4.03 32.83
C GLU A 388 8.47 -4.23 31.55
N PHE A 389 7.63 -5.27 31.45
CA PHE A 389 6.80 -5.49 30.27
C PHE A 389 5.71 -4.43 30.13
N GLU A 390 5.11 -3.98 31.23
CA GLU A 390 4.18 -2.86 31.22
C GLU A 390 4.88 -1.58 30.75
N LYS A 391 6.06 -1.28 31.29
CA LYS A 391 6.88 -0.12 30.85
C LYS A 391 7.23 -0.20 29.37
N ARG A 392 7.60 -1.37 28.86
CA ARG A 392 7.89 -1.60 27.42
C ARG A 392 6.64 -1.45 26.56
N PHE A 393 5.48 -1.90 27.04
CA PHE A 393 4.20 -1.71 26.38
C PHE A 393 3.84 -0.22 26.28
N GLN A 394 3.97 0.54 27.37
CA GLN A 394 3.76 1.98 27.35
C GLN A 394 4.77 2.71 26.46
N SER A 395 6.05 2.30 26.46
CA SER A 395 7.06 2.83 25.55
C SER A 395 6.74 2.54 24.08
N ALA A 396 6.24 1.34 23.77
CA ALA A 396 5.81 0.96 22.44
C ALA A 396 4.61 1.79 21.98
N ARG A 397 3.62 2.01 22.85
CA ARG A 397 2.51 2.93 22.60
C ARG A 397 2.99 4.36 22.35
N ALA A 398 3.94 4.86 23.15
CA ALA A 398 4.50 6.20 22.97
C ALA A 398 5.23 6.35 21.62
N LYS A 399 5.92 5.30 21.14
CA LYS A 399 6.54 5.28 19.80
C LYS A 399 5.49 5.35 18.69
N ILE A 400 4.42 4.57 18.80
CA ILE A 400 3.31 4.62 17.83
C ILE A 400 2.68 6.02 17.78
N VAL A 401 2.44 6.63 18.95
CA VAL A 401 1.91 8.01 19.03
C VAL A 401 2.88 9.02 18.43
N ALA A 402 4.20 8.82 18.57
CA ALA A 402 5.20 9.66 17.92
C ALA A 402 5.23 9.51 16.40
N GLU A 403 4.94 8.32 15.86
CA GLU A 403 4.84 8.07 14.42
C GLU A 403 3.56 8.66 13.80
N LEU A 404 2.41 8.53 14.49
CA LEU A 404 1.14 9.13 14.08
C LEU A 404 0.44 9.81 15.27
N PRO A 405 0.73 11.11 15.52
CA PRO A 405 0.20 11.84 16.67
C PRO A 405 -1.25 12.31 16.43
N LEU A 406 -2.19 11.36 16.44
CA LEU A 406 -3.60 11.65 16.22
C LEU A 406 -4.11 12.73 17.20
N PRO A 407 -4.83 13.76 16.72
CA PRO A 407 -5.40 14.78 17.59
C PRO A 407 -6.32 14.15 18.66
N PRO A 408 -6.21 14.57 19.93
CA PRO A 408 -7.12 14.12 20.98
C PRO A 408 -8.59 14.38 20.62
N SER A 409 -9.47 13.48 21.04
CA SER A 409 -10.91 13.60 20.81
C SER A 409 -11.73 12.81 21.83
N ASP A 410 -12.87 13.38 22.24
CA ASP A 410 -13.88 12.71 23.07
C ASP A 410 -14.88 11.86 22.26
N SER A 411 -14.85 12.01 20.92
CA SER A 411 -15.64 11.25 19.96
C SER A 411 -15.27 9.77 19.95
N THR A 412 -16.20 8.90 19.54
CA THR A 412 -15.82 7.53 19.17
C THR A 412 -15.10 7.53 17.82
N VAL A 413 -14.08 6.67 17.67
CA VAL A 413 -13.13 6.73 16.54
C VAL A 413 -12.94 5.38 15.86
N ASP A 414 -12.94 5.39 14.53
CA ASP A 414 -12.40 4.33 13.69
C ASP A 414 -11.34 4.87 12.71
N LEU A 415 -10.58 3.98 12.07
CA LEU A 415 -9.52 4.34 11.12
C LEU A 415 -9.49 3.41 9.90
N TYR A 416 -9.37 4.03 8.73
CA TYR A 416 -9.18 3.36 7.45
C TYR A 416 -7.78 3.72 6.89
N PRO A 417 -7.02 2.76 6.32
CA PRO A 417 -7.45 1.40 6.04
C PRO A 417 -7.04 0.34 7.07
N PHE A 418 -5.92 0.52 7.80
CA PHE A 418 -5.36 -0.51 8.67
C PHE A 418 -4.49 -0.05 9.86
N ASP A 419 -4.13 1.23 9.96
CA ASP A 419 -3.22 1.79 11.00
C ASP A 419 -3.88 1.93 12.40
N ILE A 420 -4.69 0.95 12.79
CA ILE A 420 -5.51 0.94 13.99
C ILE A 420 -4.66 1.04 15.26
N SER A 421 -3.41 0.56 15.23
CA SER A 421 -2.48 0.69 16.34
C SER A 421 -2.34 2.14 16.84
N ALA A 422 -2.46 3.14 15.97
CA ALA A 422 -2.42 4.56 16.36
C ALA A 422 -3.65 5.00 17.17
N VAL A 423 -4.85 4.55 16.80
CA VAL A 423 -6.09 4.82 17.55
C VAL A 423 -5.99 4.20 18.94
N LEU A 424 -5.49 2.96 19.03
CA LEU A 424 -5.35 2.24 20.30
C LEU A 424 -4.25 2.81 21.18
N ALA A 425 -3.08 3.11 20.60
CA ALA A 425 -1.94 3.66 21.33
C ALA A 425 -2.26 5.03 21.92
N SER A 426 -2.97 5.88 21.16
CA SER A 426 -3.42 7.22 21.61
C SER A 426 -4.51 7.19 22.69
N GLY A 427 -5.06 6.01 23.03
CA GLY A 427 -6.06 5.87 24.08
C GLY A 427 -7.44 6.42 23.71
N GLN A 428 -7.71 6.61 22.42
CA GLN A 428 -9.00 7.11 21.94
C GLN A 428 -10.13 6.08 22.15
N ARG A 429 -11.38 6.56 22.11
CA ARG A 429 -12.58 5.73 22.25
C ARG A 429 -12.85 4.94 20.96
N TRP A 430 -12.07 3.87 20.78
CA TRP A 430 -12.17 3.00 19.62
C TRP A 430 -13.56 2.37 19.44
N ALA A 431 -14.16 2.58 18.27
CA ALA A 431 -15.44 2.02 17.83
C ALA A 431 -15.27 1.43 16.41
N PRO A 432 -14.71 0.21 16.30
CA PRO A 432 -14.36 -0.40 15.02
C PRO A 432 -15.57 -0.89 14.24
N ARG A 433 -15.44 -0.87 12.90
CA ARG A 433 -16.23 -1.74 12.02
C ARG A 433 -15.91 -3.24 12.20
N PRO A 434 -16.83 -4.14 11.80
CA PRO A 434 -16.64 -5.58 11.93
C PRO A 434 -15.36 -6.11 11.25
N VAL A 435 -15.12 -5.80 9.98
CA VAL A 435 -13.91 -6.22 9.27
C VAL A 435 -12.86 -5.12 9.40
N LEU A 436 -12.12 -5.17 10.51
CA LEU A 436 -11.26 -4.07 10.96
C LEU A 436 -10.17 -3.64 9.94
N GLN A 437 -9.70 -4.57 9.10
CA GLN A 437 -8.69 -4.32 8.07
C GLN A 437 -9.38 -4.24 6.71
N THR A 438 -9.30 -3.11 6.02
CA THR A 438 -10.02 -2.86 4.74
C THR A 438 -9.78 -3.97 3.70
N TYR A 439 -8.51 -4.40 3.55
CA TYR A 439 -8.13 -5.46 2.60
C TYR A 439 -8.69 -6.85 2.95
N SER A 440 -9.28 -7.04 4.13
CA SER A 440 -9.89 -8.32 4.52
C SER A 440 -11.35 -8.44 4.09
N ALA A 441 -11.97 -7.37 3.58
CA ALA A 441 -13.37 -7.35 3.13
C ALA A 441 -13.57 -7.91 1.70
N TYR A 442 -12.84 -8.96 1.32
CA TYR A 442 -12.77 -9.49 -0.06
C TYR A 442 -13.96 -10.35 -0.51
N THR A 443 -15.07 -10.36 0.25
CA THR A 443 -16.31 -11.01 -0.21
C THR A 443 -17.50 -10.06 -0.04
N PRO A 444 -18.56 -10.20 -0.86
CA PRO A 444 -19.76 -9.37 -0.72
C PRO A 444 -20.39 -9.43 0.68
N ALA A 445 -20.35 -10.59 1.34
CA ALA A 445 -20.87 -10.74 2.69
C ALA A 445 -20.05 -9.96 3.73
N LEU A 446 -18.73 -9.83 3.54
CA LEU A 446 -17.87 -9.08 4.46
C LEU A 446 -18.02 -7.58 4.25
N ALA A 447 -18.01 -7.12 2.99
CA ALA A 447 -18.18 -5.70 2.65
C ALA A 447 -19.57 -5.17 3.08
N GLU A 448 -20.61 -6.00 2.99
CA GLU A 448 -21.95 -5.63 3.47
C GLU A 448 -22.03 -5.47 5.00
N LEU A 449 -21.22 -6.21 5.77
CA LEU A 449 -21.18 -6.04 7.23
C LEU A 449 -20.63 -4.66 7.62
N ASP A 450 -19.58 -4.20 6.94
CA ASP A 450 -18.98 -2.90 7.18
C ASP A 450 -19.92 -1.77 6.73
N ARG A 451 -20.53 -1.90 5.55
CA ARG A 451 -21.58 -0.97 5.06
C ARG A 451 -22.74 -0.87 6.05
N ALA A 452 -23.28 -2.00 6.50
CA ALA A 452 -24.38 -2.04 7.46
C ALA A 452 -23.98 -1.47 8.82
N HIS A 453 -22.73 -1.67 9.25
CA HIS A 453 -22.21 -1.06 10.46
C HIS A 453 -22.16 0.47 10.36
N LEU A 454 -21.61 1.02 9.27
CA LEU A 454 -21.58 2.46 8.98
C LEU A 454 -22.99 3.07 8.93
N ALA A 455 -23.97 2.29 8.44
CA ALA A 455 -25.36 2.70 8.41
C ALA A 455 -26.05 2.71 9.79
N SER A 456 -25.43 2.08 10.80
CA SER A 456 -26.01 1.89 12.12
C SER A 456 -25.69 3.04 13.10
N LYS A 457 -26.40 3.04 14.23
CA LYS A 457 -26.11 3.95 15.36
C LYS A 457 -24.75 3.70 16.02
N ASN A 458 -24.15 2.52 15.82
CA ASN A 458 -22.89 2.13 16.45
C ASN A 458 -21.66 2.56 15.65
N ALA A 459 -21.83 3.11 14.44
CA ALA A 459 -20.73 3.66 13.66
C ALA A 459 -20.03 4.80 14.40
N ALA A 460 -18.70 4.84 14.36
CA ALA A 460 -17.87 5.84 15.01
C ALA A 460 -18.29 7.28 14.66
N ASP A 461 -18.16 8.20 15.61
CA ASP A 461 -18.47 9.62 15.40
C ASP A 461 -17.40 10.29 14.51
N ARG A 462 -16.14 9.86 14.61
CA ARG A 462 -15.03 10.30 13.78
C ARG A 462 -14.37 9.12 13.06
N ILE A 463 -13.99 9.33 11.80
CA ILE A 463 -13.16 8.39 11.04
C ILE A 463 -11.92 9.11 10.52
N TYR A 464 -10.74 8.55 10.78
CA TYR A 464 -9.52 8.93 10.05
C TYR A 464 -9.46 8.09 8.77
N PHE A 465 -9.75 8.70 7.63
CA PHE A 465 -9.87 8.00 6.35
C PHE A 465 -8.66 8.28 5.45
N SER A 466 -7.97 7.23 5.03
CA SER A 466 -6.92 7.31 4.02
C SER A 466 -7.06 6.15 3.04
N ILE A 467 -6.29 6.20 1.95
CA ILE A 467 -6.29 5.20 0.90
C ILE A 467 -4.90 4.59 0.84
N SER A 468 -4.81 3.30 1.10
CA SER A 468 -3.57 2.52 1.09
C SER A 468 -3.92 1.07 0.77
N ALA A 469 -4.41 0.82 -0.45
CA ALA A 469 -4.76 -0.52 -0.90
C ALA A 469 -3.50 -1.40 -0.98
N ILE A 470 -3.62 -2.68 -0.64
CA ILE A 470 -2.47 -3.61 -0.69
C ILE A 470 -2.37 -4.29 -2.06
N ASP A 471 -1.22 -4.91 -2.33
CA ASP A 471 -1.00 -5.78 -3.50
C ASP A 471 -1.44 -5.16 -4.85
N GLU A 472 -1.28 -3.84 -4.99
CA GLU A 472 -1.61 -3.05 -6.20
C GLU A 472 -3.09 -3.13 -6.60
N HIS A 473 -4.00 -3.34 -5.65
CA HIS A 473 -5.44 -3.24 -5.90
C HIS A 473 -5.85 -1.82 -6.32
N TYR A 474 -6.94 -1.73 -7.08
CA TYR A 474 -7.51 -0.42 -7.45
C TYR A 474 -7.93 0.35 -6.18
N PRO A 475 -7.65 1.66 -6.06
CA PRO A 475 -7.68 2.36 -4.77
C PRO A 475 -8.98 2.28 -3.96
N SER A 476 -10.13 2.29 -4.65
CA SER A 476 -11.48 2.23 -4.04
C SER A 476 -12.09 0.82 -4.05
N LEU A 477 -11.35 -0.19 -4.52
CA LEU A 477 -11.84 -1.55 -4.71
C LEU A 477 -12.04 -2.27 -3.37
N GLU A 478 -11.09 -2.10 -2.45
CA GLU A 478 -11.18 -2.69 -1.11
C GLU A 478 -12.29 -2.00 -0.30
N ASP A 479 -13.18 -2.79 0.28
CA ASP A 479 -14.36 -2.33 1.02
C ASP A 479 -15.16 -1.22 0.29
N GLY A 480 -15.30 -1.37 -1.04
CA GLY A 480 -15.89 -0.33 -1.89
C GLY A 480 -17.28 0.12 -1.41
N THR A 481 -18.12 -0.81 -0.94
CA THR A 481 -19.49 -0.52 -0.46
C THR A 481 -19.55 0.40 0.75
N SER A 482 -18.45 0.59 1.49
CA SER A 482 -18.38 1.58 2.56
C SER A 482 -18.34 3.02 2.04
N TRP A 483 -17.87 3.26 0.81
CA TRP A 483 -17.69 4.62 0.26
C TRP A 483 -18.99 5.43 0.18
N PRO A 484 -20.11 4.91 -0.35
CA PRO A 484 -21.39 5.63 -0.32
C PRO A 484 -21.83 6.02 1.10
N GLU A 485 -21.64 5.14 2.10
CA GLU A 485 -22.00 5.45 3.48
C GLU A 485 -21.06 6.50 4.10
N LEU A 486 -19.75 6.43 3.79
CA LEU A 486 -18.78 7.44 4.22
C LEU A 486 -19.12 8.83 3.67
N ILE A 487 -19.48 8.92 2.38
CA ILE A 487 -19.88 10.19 1.75
C ILE A 487 -21.23 10.67 2.28
N SER A 488 -22.19 9.74 2.47
CA SER A 488 -23.53 10.07 2.96
C SER A 488 -23.52 10.58 4.40
N ARG A 489 -22.80 9.88 5.28
CA ARG A 489 -22.97 10.03 6.73
C ARG A 489 -21.90 10.84 7.38
N TYR A 490 -20.80 11.13 6.67
CA TYR A 490 -19.71 11.90 7.23
C TYR A 490 -19.43 13.12 6.37
N ARG A 491 -18.75 14.09 6.98
CA ARG A 491 -18.25 15.28 6.32
C ARG A 491 -16.77 15.39 6.59
N VAL A 492 -16.00 15.69 5.55
CA VAL A 492 -14.58 16.03 5.71
C VAL A 492 -14.48 17.36 6.43
N THR A 493 -13.82 17.39 7.59
CA THR A 493 -13.62 18.61 8.38
C THR A 493 -12.19 19.09 8.38
N ALA A 494 -11.23 18.21 8.12
CA ALA A 494 -9.81 18.53 8.03
C ALA A 494 -9.03 17.48 7.24
N LEU A 495 -7.83 17.84 6.81
CA LEU A 495 -6.80 16.91 6.37
C LEU A 495 -5.69 16.86 7.44
N PHE A 496 -5.31 15.66 7.85
CA PHE A 496 -4.27 15.40 8.85
C PHE A 496 -3.27 14.38 8.30
N GLY A 497 -2.08 14.84 7.91
CA GLY A 497 -1.05 13.99 7.31
C GLY A 497 -1.51 13.34 6.00
N GLN A 498 -1.75 12.03 6.04
CA GLN A 498 -2.29 11.22 4.94
C GLN A 498 -3.80 10.92 5.07
N TYR A 499 -4.45 11.44 6.12
CA TYR A 499 -5.82 11.14 6.48
C TYR A 499 -6.75 12.33 6.23
N ALA A 500 -7.97 12.06 5.78
CA ALA A 500 -9.10 12.95 5.90
C ALA A 500 -9.78 12.68 7.24
N VAL A 501 -10.02 13.72 8.02
CA VAL A 501 -10.80 13.63 9.25
C VAL A 501 -12.27 13.77 8.87
N LEU A 502 -13.00 12.69 9.05
CA LEU A 502 -14.42 12.60 8.74
C LEU A 502 -15.23 12.69 10.03
N GLU A 503 -16.11 13.68 10.15
CA GLU A 503 -17.02 13.82 11.29
C GLU A 503 -18.43 13.41 10.87
N LYS A 504 -19.10 12.61 11.71
CA LYS A 504 -20.45 12.11 11.45
C LYS A 504 -21.45 13.26 11.39
N ARG A 505 -22.28 13.26 10.35
CA ARG A 505 -23.37 14.21 10.17
C ARG A 505 -24.53 13.85 11.11
N SER A 506 -25.24 14.87 11.58
CA SER A 506 -26.49 14.68 12.31
C SER A 506 -27.60 14.13 11.40
N VAL A 507 -27.55 14.46 10.11
CA VAL A 507 -28.46 13.98 9.08
C VAL A 507 -27.63 13.49 7.90
N ALA A 508 -27.89 12.26 7.45
CA ALA A 508 -27.20 11.68 6.31
C ALA A 508 -27.60 12.38 5.01
N GLU A 509 -26.62 12.68 4.17
CA GLU A 509 -26.83 13.18 2.81
C GLU A 509 -27.45 12.08 1.93
N LYS A 510 -28.34 12.48 1.04
CA LYS A 510 -28.95 11.55 0.10
C LYS A 510 -27.92 11.16 -0.96
N ILE A 511 -27.62 9.88 -1.04
CA ILE A 511 -26.89 9.27 -2.15
C ILE A 511 -27.90 8.58 -3.07
N ALA A 512 -27.76 8.77 -4.38
CA ALA A 512 -28.52 8.06 -5.38
C ALA A 512 -27.60 7.45 -6.43
N PHE A 513 -28.00 6.29 -6.94
CA PHE A 513 -27.41 5.71 -8.14
C PHE A 513 -28.36 5.98 -9.31
N SER A 514 -27.84 6.31 -10.48
CA SER A 514 -28.67 6.49 -11.68
C SER A 514 -29.46 5.22 -12.00
N GLU A 515 -30.77 5.35 -12.25
CA GLU A 515 -31.62 4.28 -12.77
C GLU A 515 -32.25 4.70 -14.12
N PRO A 516 -32.13 3.89 -15.20
CA PRO A 516 -31.34 2.67 -15.27
C PRO A 516 -29.82 2.95 -15.21
N VAL A 517 -29.05 1.88 -15.03
CA VAL A 517 -27.58 1.88 -15.10
C VAL A 517 -27.13 2.52 -16.43
N VAL A 518 -26.13 3.40 -16.40
CA VAL A 518 -25.65 4.15 -17.58
C VAL A 518 -25.12 3.22 -18.67
N ASP A 519 -24.47 2.14 -18.24
CA ASP A 519 -23.94 1.12 -19.14
C ASP A 519 -24.00 -0.25 -18.48
N GLN A 520 -24.59 -1.22 -19.18
CA GLN A 520 -24.61 -2.61 -18.77
C GLN A 520 -24.34 -3.49 -19.99
N ARG A 521 -23.25 -4.25 -19.94
CA ARG A 521 -22.86 -5.15 -21.03
C ARG A 521 -22.03 -6.32 -20.54
N ASP A 522 -22.02 -7.39 -21.32
CA ASP A 522 -21.04 -8.45 -21.18
C ASP A 522 -19.86 -8.17 -22.13
N THR A 523 -18.65 -8.19 -21.58
CA THR A 523 -17.43 -7.81 -22.29
C THR A 523 -16.47 -9.00 -22.35
N PRO A 524 -15.89 -9.31 -23.52
CA PRO A 524 -14.77 -10.23 -23.64
C PRO A 524 -13.57 -9.84 -22.78
N LEU A 525 -12.96 -10.83 -22.12
CA LEU A 525 -11.70 -10.66 -21.40
C LEU A 525 -10.61 -10.18 -22.36
N GLY A 526 -9.81 -9.19 -21.96
CA GLY A 526 -8.79 -8.56 -22.81
C GLY A 526 -9.27 -7.33 -23.58
N GLN A 527 -10.58 -7.14 -23.74
CA GLN A 527 -11.13 -6.02 -24.50
C GLN A 527 -11.19 -4.74 -23.64
N GLN A 528 -10.72 -3.62 -24.21
CA GLN A 528 -10.92 -2.28 -23.65
C GLN A 528 -12.32 -1.76 -23.98
N VAL A 529 -12.99 -1.20 -22.98
CA VAL A 529 -14.34 -0.66 -23.06
C VAL A 529 -14.31 0.82 -22.72
N ALA A 530 -14.77 1.66 -23.66
CA ALA A 530 -14.93 3.08 -23.44
C ALA A 530 -15.98 3.34 -22.35
N LEU A 531 -15.65 4.22 -21.40
CA LEU A 531 -16.54 4.64 -20.34
C LEU A 531 -17.37 5.86 -20.76
N PRO A 532 -18.61 5.99 -20.24
CA PRO A 532 -19.44 7.18 -20.42
C PRO A 532 -18.69 8.45 -19.99
N GLN A 533 -18.71 9.49 -20.84
CA GLN A 533 -18.13 10.79 -20.52
C GLN A 533 -19.17 11.64 -19.79
N THR A 534 -19.18 11.54 -18.45
CA THR A 534 -20.13 12.28 -17.59
C THR A 534 -19.39 13.13 -16.56
N THR A 535 -20.08 14.14 -16.03
CA THR A 535 -19.54 14.97 -14.93
C THR A 535 -19.67 14.26 -13.58
N ALA A 536 -20.69 13.41 -13.42
CA ALA A 536 -20.93 12.63 -12.22
C ALA A 536 -19.85 11.53 -12.02
N PRO A 537 -19.50 11.19 -10.77
CA PRO A 537 -18.64 10.06 -10.49
C PRO A 537 -19.28 8.76 -10.98
N LEU A 538 -18.47 7.83 -11.49
CA LEU A 538 -18.94 6.53 -11.99
C LEU A 538 -18.67 5.44 -10.95
N TRP A 539 -19.71 4.71 -10.60
CA TRP A 539 -19.67 3.51 -9.80
C TRP A 539 -19.68 2.29 -10.72
N ALA A 540 -18.77 1.34 -10.51
CA ALA A 540 -18.71 0.12 -11.29
C ALA A 540 -19.00 -1.12 -10.46
N LYS A 541 -19.73 -2.07 -11.03
CA LYS A 541 -19.75 -3.48 -10.60
C LYS A 541 -19.23 -4.33 -11.74
N ILE A 542 -18.23 -5.16 -11.43
CA ILE A 542 -17.57 -6.03 -12.41
C ILE A 542 -17.70 -7.47 -11.89
N VAL A 543 -18.29 -8.35 -12.70
CA VAL A 543 -18.53 -9.74 -12.30
C VAL A 543 -17.86 -10.68 -13.29
N ILE A 544 -16.78 -11.31 -12.83
CA ILE A 544 -16.09 -12.40 -13.53
C ILE A 544 -16.08 -13.64 -12.65
N ARG A 545 -16.25 -14.81 -13.26
CA ARG A 545 -16.31 -16.09 -12.54
C ARG A 545 -15.27 -17.06 -13.10
N PRO A 546 -14.68 -17.91 -12.25
CA PRO A 546 -13.86 -19.01 -12.73
C PRO A 546 -14.69 -20.04 -13.49
N THR A 547 -14.06 -20.76 -14.42
CA THR A 547 -14.63 -21.95 -15.04
C THR A 547 -14.76 -23.08 -14.01
N LEU A 548 -15.39 -24.22 -14.37
CA LEU A 548 -15.38 -25.40 -13.49
C LEU A 548 -13.96 -25.85 -13.17
N MET A 549 -13.08 -25.80 -14.16
CA MET A 549 -11.67 -26.10 -13.99
C MET A 549 -10.96 -25.05 -13.13
N GLY A 550 -11.28 -23.77 -13.32
CA GLY A 550 -10.83 -22.69 -12.43
C GLY A 550 -11.18 -22.93 -10.96
N ARG A 551 -12.40 -23.38 -10.67
CA ARG A 551 -12.79 -23.73 -9.29
C ARG A 551 -11.97 -24.87 -8.71
N LEU A 552 -11.70 -25.90 -9.52
CA LEU A 552 -10.84 -27.02 -9.10
C LEU A 552 -9.41 -26.54 -8.80
N VAL A 553 -8.85 -25.68 -9.64
CA VAL A 553 -7.52 -25.10 -9.43
C VAL A 553 -7.50 -24.17 -8.21
N SER A 554 -8.53 -23.35 -7.99
CA SER A 554 -8.65 -22.50 -6.80
C SER A 554 -8.70 -23.32 -5.52
N PHE A 555 -9.42 -24.45 -5.54
CA PHE A 555 -9.43 -25.39 -4.43
C PHE A 555 -8.01 -25.91 -4.17
N LEU A 556 -7.37 -26.50 -5.19
CA LEU A 556 -6.05 -27.14 -5.05
C LEU A 556 -4.90 -26.16 -4.75
N TYR A 557 -4.92 -24.95 -5.31
CA TYR A 557 -3.82 -23.98 -5.21
C TYR A 557 -4.30 -22.52 -5.14
N LYS A 558 -4.16 -21.75 -6.22
CA LYS A 558 -4.65 -20.37 -6.36
C LYS A 558 -4.90 -20.10 -7.84
N LEU A 559 -5.81 -19.17 -8.13
CA LEU A 559 -6.05 -18.74 -9.50
C LEU A 559 -4.99 -17.72 -9.93
N PRO A 560 -4.70 -17.62 -11.24
CA PRO A 560 -3.89 -16.54 -11.78
C PRO A 560 -4.59 -15.20 -11.60
N ALA A 561 -3.80 -14.16 -11.41
CA ALA A 561 -4.31 -12.83 -11.15
C ALA A 561 -5.07 -12.28 -12.38
N LEU A 562 -6.05 -11.43 -12.09
CA LEU A 562 -6.67 -10.57 -13.09
C LEU A 562 -6.16 -9.16 -12.87
N ASN A 563 -6.06 -8.39 -13.94
CA ASN A 563 -5.67 -6.99 -13.91
C ASN A 563 -6.79 -6.13 -14.49
N LEU A 564 -7.15 -5.07 -13.79
CA LEU A 564 -7.95 -3.96 -14.29
C LEU A 564 -6.98 -2.96 -14.94
N VAL A 565 -7.12 -2.79 -16.25
CA VAL A 565 -6.33 -1.84 -17.05
C VAL A 565 -7.17 -0.60 -17.27
N VAL A 566 -6.68 0.54 -16.80
CA VAL A 566 -7.40 1.82 -16.76
C VAL A 566 -6.66 2.83 -17.64
N LEU A 567 -7.31 3.32 -18.70
CA LEU A 567 -6.74 4.33 -19.59
C LEU A 567 -7.26 5.72 -19.20
N TYR A 568 -6.37 6.70 -19.12
CA TYR A 568 -6.69 8.10 -18.80
C TYR A 568 -6.67 9.02 -20.02
N PRO A 569 -7.22 10.24 -19.93
CA PRO A 569 -7.27 11.19 -21.05
C PRO A 569 -5.89 11.59 -21.59
N THR A 570 -4.85 11.46 -20.76
CA THR A 570 -3.45 11.70 -21.12
C THR A 570 -2.86 10.63 -22.04
N GLY A 571 -3.58 9.51 -22.25
CA GLY A 571 -3.08 8.33 -22.97
C GLY A 571 -2.29 7.36 -22.08
N VAL A 572 -2.08 7.69 -20.80
CA VAL A 572 -1.43 6.80 -19.83
C VAL A 572 -2.37 5.67 -19.43
N ALA A 573 -1.88 4.44 -19.47
CA ALA A 573 -2.56 3.26 -18.96
C ALA A 573 -1.96 2.81 -17.63
N GLU A 574 -2.80 2.61 -16.63
CA GLU A 574 -2.40 2.04 -15.34
C GLU A 574 -2.98 0.64 -15.17
N HIS A 575 -2.25 -0.21 -14.46
CA HIS A 575 -2.60 -1.61 -14.23
C HIS A 575 -2.80 -1.83 -12.73
N TYR A 576 -3.94 -2.42 -12.39
CA TYR A 576 -4.30 -2.72 -11.01
C TYR A 576 -4.68 -4.18 -10.88
N ARG A 577 -4.24 -4.84 -9.81
CA ARG A 577 -4.72 -6.19 -9.53
C ARG A 577 -6.23 -6.13 -9.23
N TYR A 578 -6.98 -6.96 -9.93
CA TYR A 578 -8.41 -7.08 -9.81
C TYR A 578 -8.79 -8.36 -9.07
N VAL A 579 -9.45 -8.21 -7.93
CA VAL A 579 -9.99 -9.33 -7.15
C VAL A 579 -11.51 -9.41 -7.39
N PRO A 580 -12.03 -10.51 -7.97
CA PRO A 580 -13.45 -10.63 -8.31
C PRO A 580 -14.39 -10.41 -7.12
N GLY A 581 -14.00 -10.88 -5.93
CA GLY A 581 -14.81 -10.74 -4.71
C GLY A 581 -15.13 -9.30 -4.33
N TYR A 582 -14.21 -8.35 -4.57
CA TYR A 582 -14.47 -6.92 -4.37
C TYR A 582 -15.38 -6.34 -5.45
N GLY A 583 -15.08 -6.62 -6.73
CA GLY A 583 -15.78 -5.95 -7.82
C GLY A 583 -17.25 -6.35 -7.97
N VAL A 584 -17.68 -7.50 -7.40
CA VAL A 584 -19.10 -7.86 -7.30
C VAL A 584 -19.86 -6.90 -6.38
N SER A 585 -19.25 -6.45 -5.29
CA SER A 585 -19.85 -5.49 -4.36
C SER A 585 -19.95 -4.10 -4.98
N GLY A 586 -18.98 -3.78 -5.82
CA GLY A 586 -18.86 -2.52 -6.55
C GLY A 586 -17.94 -1.52 -5.86
N PHE A 587 -17.44 -0.58 -6.64
CA PHE A 587 -16.46 0.41 -6.21
C PHE A 587 -16.56 1.70 -7.05
N LEU A 588 -16.00 2.79 -6.52
CA LEU A 588 -15.92 4.06 -7.24
C LEU A 588 -14.87 3.96 -8.34
N LEU A 589 -15.28 3.84 -9.60
CA LEU A 589 -14.36 3.71 -10.73
C LEU A 589 -13.86 5.06 -11.24
N SER A 590 -14.68 6.11 -11.30
CA SER A 590 -14.28 7.40 -11.84
C SER A 590 -14.78 8.56 -10.96
N PRO A 591 -13.99 9.61 -10.69
CA PRO A 591 -12.53 9.68 -10.94
C PRO A 591 -11.76 8.67 -10.07
N THR A 592 -10.54 8.32 -10.45
CA THR A 592 -9.63 7.54 -9.59
C THR A 592 -9.22 8.38 -8.39
N VAL A 593 -9.39 7.84 -7.18
CA VAL A 593 -9.13 8.51 -5.90
C VAL A 593 -7.98 7.79 -5.20
N HIS A 594 -6.78 8.37 -5.19
CA HIS A 594 -5.55 7.74 -4.66
C HIS A 594 -5.21 8.16 -3.24
N SER A 595 -5.81 9.25 -2.74
CA SER A 595 -5.43 9.84 -1.47
C SER A 595 -6.63 10.37 -0.68
N ALA A 596 -6.40 10.69 0.59
CA ALA A 596 -7.37 11.42 1.42
C ALA A 596 -7.73 12.80 0.84
N PHE A 597 -6.76 13.48 0.22
CA PHE A 597 -7.02 14.75 -0.47
C PHE A 597 -8.00 14.53 -1.63
N ASP A 598 -7.79 13.47 -2.42
CA ASP A 598 -8.67 13.14 -3.53
C ASP A 598 -10.08 12.79 -3.05
N PHE A 599 -10.19 12.07 -1.93
CA PHE A 599 -11.48 11.72 -1.35
C PHE A 599 -12.24 12.96 -0.86
N ALA A 600 -11.53 13.96 -0.34
CA ALA A 600 -12.10 15.24 0.00
C ALA A 600 -12.46 16.06 -1.25
N ALA A 601 -11.61 16.07 -2.27
CA ALA A 601 -11.87 16.72 -3.56
C ALA A 601 -13.07 16.12 -4.29
N LEU A 602 -13.30 14.80 -4.17
CA LEU A 602 -14.47 14.11 -4.70
C LEU A 602 -15.79 14.73 -4.20
N GLN A 603 -15.79 15.23 -2.97
CA GLN A 603 -16.96 15.82 -2.30
C GLN A 603 -17.07 17.34 -2.45
N SER A 604 -16.10 18.00 -3.07
CA SER A 604 -16.11 19.46 -3.22
C SER A 604 -16.67 19.91 -4.57
N THR A 605 -17.08 21.17 -4.66
CA THR A 605 -17.48 21.80 -5.93
C THR A 605 -16.30 22.04 -6.88
N ARG A 606 -15.07 21.90 -6.40
CA ARG A 606 -13.82 21.94 -7.19
C ARG A 606 -13.41 20.55 -7.72
N ARG A 607 -14.26 19.52 -7.57
CA ARG A 607 -13.94 18.14 -7.98
C ARG A 607 -13.36 18.04 -9.37
N ASP A 608 -14.03 18.60 -10.37
CA ASP A 608 -13.66 18.42 -11.77
C ASP A 608 -12.34 19.15 -12.10
N ASP A 609 -12.07 20.27 -11.41
CA ASP A 609 -10.80 20.99 -11.50
C ASP A 609 -9.65 20.19 -10.88
N LEU A 610 -9.88 19.52 -9.76
CA LEU A 610 -8.84 18.77 -9.04
C LEU A 610 -8.63 17.34 -9.57
N LEU A 611 -9.69 16.68 -10.04
CA LEU A 611 -9.68 15.25 -10.38
C LEU A 611 -9.95 14.96 -11.85
N GLY A 612 -10.15 15.97 -12.70
CA GLY A 612 -10.53 15.77 -14.10
C GLY A 612 -9.51 14.95 -14.91
N ALA A 613 -8.20 15.09 -14.65
CA ALA A 613 -7.17 14.27 -15.30
C ALA A 613 -7.20 12.79 -14.87
N ARG A 614 -7.87 12.49 -13.74
CA ARG A 614 -8.02 11.16 -13.17
C ARG A 614 -9.35 10.51 -13.52
N LYS A 615 -10.11 11.05 -14.47
CA LYS A 615 -11.33 10.41 -14.99
C LYS A 615 -10.94 9.40 -16.07
N PRO A 616 -11.07 8.08 -15.83
CA PRO A 616 -10.71 7.11 -16.84
C PRO A 616 -11.58 7.24 -18.10
N VAL A 617 -10.98 7.07 -19.27
CA VAL A 617 -11.66 7.07 -20.57
C VAL A 617 -12.07 5.66 -21.00
N SER A 618 -11.32 4.64 -20.60
CA SER A 618 -11.67 3.24 -20.85
C SER A 618 -11.12 2.31 -19.78
N ILE A 619 -11.74 1.15 -19.65
CA ILE A 619 -11.26 0.06 -18.78
C ILE A 619 -11.31 -1.29 -19.49
N GLY A 620 -10.47 -2.22 -19.05
CA GLY A 620 -10.54 -3.62 -19.45
C GLY A 620 -10.07 -4.55 -18.35
N ILE A 621 -10.66 -5.74 -18.26
CA ILE A 621 -10.14 -6.82 -17.41
C ILE A 621 -9.29 -7.76 -18.25
N GLN A 622 -8.08 -8.05 -17.79
CA GLN A 622 -7.12 -8.93 -18.46
C GLN A 622 -6.65 -10.02 -17.49
N GLY A 623 -6.39 -11.22 -17.99
CA GLY A 623 -5.73 -12.29 -17.23
C GLY A 623 -4.37 -12.61 -17.83
N ASP A 624 -3.54 -13.33 -17.07
CA ASP A 624 -2.22 -13.75 -17.55
C ASP A 624 -2.32 -14.61 -18.83
N SER A 625 -1.34 -14.45 -19.72
CA SER A 625 -1.24 -15.22 -20.96
C SER A 625 -1.33 -16.74 -20.70
N GLY A 626 -2.19 -17.44 -21.45
CA GLY A 626 -2.36 -18.90 -21.33
C GLY A 626 -3.29 -19.36 -20.20
N THR A 627 -3.95 -18.44 -19.48
CA THR A 627 -4.81 -18.78 -18.34
C THR A 627 -6.31 -18.65 -18.62
N SER A 628 -6.70 -18.36 -19.87
CA SER A 628 -8.10 -18.14 -20.25
C SER A 628 -9.03 -19.33 -20.01
N TRP A 629 -8.53 -20.56 -19.91
CA TRP A 629 -9.33 -21.75 -19.57
C TRP A 629 -9.75 -21.82 -18.09
N LEU A 630 -9.14 -21.01 -17.22
CA LEU A 630 -9.45 -20.92 -15.79
C LEU A 630 -10.53 -19.88 -15.48
N TRP A 631 -10.68 -18.89 -16.35
CA TRP A 631 -11.66 -17.81 -16.22
C TRP A 631 -12.72 -17.91 -17.32
N ARG A 632 -13.93 -17.38 -17.09
CA ARG A 632 -14.86 -17.20 -18.21
C ARG A 632 -14.30 -16.15 -19.18
N ASN A 633 -14.48 -16.38 -20.47
CA ASN A 633 -14.01 -15.47 -21.53
C ASN A 633 -14.79 -14.15 -21.59
N THR A 634 -15.88 -14.01 -20.84
CA THR A 634 -16.64 -12.77 -20.70
C THR A 634 -16.86 -12.43 -19.23
N TYR A 635 -16.93 -11.13 -18.94
CA TYR A 635 -17.31 -10.58 -17.64
C TYR A 635 -18.46 -9.59 -17.81
N SER A 636 -19.29 -9.46 -16.78
CA SER A 636 -20.37 -8.48 -16.76
C SER A 636 -19.85 -7.16 -16.19
N LEU A 637 -20.09 -6.05 -16.90
CA LEU A 637 -19.80 -4.69 -16.48
C LEU A 637 -21.12 -3.94 -16.28
N GLN A 638 -21.27 -3.31 -15.12
CA GLN A 638 -22.35 -2.36 -14.83
C GLN A 638 -21.73 -1.05 -14.35
N VAL A 639 -22.12 0.07 -14.96
CA VAL A 639 -21.64 1.41 -14.62
C VAL A 639 -22.82 2.32 -14.32
N SER A 640 -22.88 2.86 -13.11
CA SER A 640 -23.93 3.81 -12.68
C SER A 640 -23.30 5.15 -12.33
N GLU A 641 -24.03 6.25 -12.48
CA GLU A 641 -23.61 7.52 -11.88
C GLU A 641 -23.90 7.48 -10.38
N LEU A 642 -22.93 7.90 -9.58
CA LEU A 642 -23.06 8.11 -8.15
C LEU A 642 -23.38 9.59 -7.89
N GLN A 643 -24.63 9.87 -7.55
CA GLN A 643 -25.13 11.23 -7.35
C GLN A 643 -25.20 11.57 -5.86
N PHE A 644 -24.57 12.69 -5.49
CA PHE A 644 -24.59 13.26 -4.15
C PHE A 644 -24.35 14.77 -4.20
N HIS A 645 -24.77 15.47 -3.15
CA HIS A 645 -24.53 16.90 -3.01
C HIS A 645 -23.06 17.18 -2.72
N MET A 646 -22.45 18.07 -3.48
CA MET A 646 -21.09 18.58 -3.21
C MET A 646 -21.15 19.62 -2.09
N ASP A 647 -20.18 19.60 -1.20
CA ASP A 647 -20.10 20.51 -0.04
C ASP A 647 -19.03 21.57 -0.27
N ASP A 648 -19.44 22.82 -0.47
CA ASP A 648 -18.53 23.97 -0.63
C ASP A 648 -17.59 24.15 0.57
N LYS A 649 -18.03 23.76 1.77
CA LYS A 649 -17.21 23.87 2.99
C LYS A 649 -16.03 22.90 2.97
N VAL A 650 -16.14 21.78 2.25
CA VAL A 650 -15.02 20.86 2.03
C VAL A 650 -13.97 21.48 1.13
N GLY A 651 -14.40 22.28 0.13
CA GLY A 651 -13.49 23.06 -0.73
C GLY A 651 -12.53 23.93 0.07
N GLY A 652 -13.04 24.67 1.07
CA GLY A 652 -12.21 25.50 1.95
C GLY A 652 -11.23 24.74 2.86
N GLN A 653 -11.33 23.42 2.96
CA GLN A 653 -10.37 22.55 3.68
C GLN A 653 -9.30 21.95 2.77
N LEU A 654 -9.49 21.98 1.44
CA LEU A 654 -8.56 21.41 0.47
C LEU A 654 -7.38 22.34 0.20
N PHE A 655 -7.62 23.64 0.22
CA PHE A 655 -6.61 24.64 -0.07
C PHE A 655 -6.00 25.15 1.23
N ALA A 656 -4.67 25.24 1.26
CA ALA A 656 -3.99 25.93 2.33
C ALA A 656 -4.44 27.40 2.33
N LYS A 657 -4.73 27.94 3.52
CA LYS A 657 -5.18 29.33 3.63
C LYS A 657 -4.03 30.28 3.34
N ALA A 658 -4.31 31.36 2.62
CA ALA A 658 -3.39 32.47 2.49
C ALA A 658 -3.03 33.01 3.88
N VAL A 659 -1.74 33.21 4.12
CA VAL A 659 -1.19 33.87 5.29
C VAL A 659 -0.68 35.26 4.90
N PRO A 660 -0.79 36.26 5.78
CA PRO A 660 -0.23 37.57 5.53
C PRO A 660 1.26 37.49 5.20
N VAL A 661 1.70 38.27 4.22
CA VAL A 661 3.11 38.42 3.87
C VAL A 661 3.81 39.16 5.03
N PRO A 662 4.86 38.57 5.65
CA PRO A 662 5.66 39.23 6.68
C PRO A 662 6.25 40.55 6.17
N ASN A 663 6.37 41.52 7.07
CA ASN A 663 6.97 42.82 6.76
C ASN A 663 8.47 42.72 6.41
N GLU A 664 9.15 41.70 6.95
CA GLU A 664 10.58 41.44 6.74
C GLU A 664 10.78 40.06 6.12
N ILE A 665 11.16 40.04 4.84
CA ILE A 665 11.57 38.83 4.12
C ILE A 665 12.95 39.11 3.53
N GLU A 666 13.93 38.30 3.92
CA GLU A 666 15.31 38.46 3.48
C GLU A 666 15.53 37.73 2.15
N PRO A 667 16.25 38.31 1.18
CA PRO A 667 16.69 37.55 0.02
C PRO A 667 17.67 36.46 0.48
N GLY A 668 17.36 35.20 0.22
CA GLY A 668 18.20 34.10 0.70
C GLY A 668 17.61 32.71 0.49
N GLY A 669 18.39 31.70 0.83
CA GLY A 669 18.05 30.31 0.59
C GLY A 669 18.24 29.85 -0.85
N VAL A 670 18.25 28.54 -1.03
CA VAL A 670 18.35 27.86 -2.32
C VAL A 670 17.10 27.02 -2.50
N CYS A 671 16.46 27.13 -3.66
CA CYS A 671 15.23 26.42 -3.94
C CYS A 671 15.09 26.12 -5.42
N ASN A 672 14.11 25.29 -5.76
CA ASN A 672 13.59 25.15 -7.10
C ASN A 672 12.07 25.01 -7.08
N VAL A 673 11.42 25.45 -8.16
CA VAL A 673 10.06 25.05 -8.52
C VAL A 673 10.22 24.01 -9.60
N ASP A 674 9.94 22.74 -9.28
CA ASP A 674 10.15 21.62 -10.20
C ASP A 674 9.04 21.57 -11.24
N ALA A 675 7.78 21.72 -10.81
CA ALA A 675 6.63 21.62 -11.70
C ALA A 675 5.45 22.49 -11.24
N ILE A 676 4.67 22.94 -12.23
CA ILE A 676 3.35 23.53 -12.05
C ILE A 676 2.34 22.63 -12.76
N ASN A 677 1.29 22.19 -12.05
CA ASN A 677 0.31 21.22 -12.56
C ASN A 677 0.94 19.92 -13.10
N GLY A 678 2.06 19.50 -12.50
CA GLY A 678 2.82 18.33 -12.94
C GLY A 678 3.60 18.52 -14.25
N VAL A 679 3.59 19.72 -14.84
CA VAL A 679 4.42 20.08 -15.98
C VAL A 679 5.69 20.75 -15.47
N GLU A 680 6.85 20.26 -15.93
CA GLU A 680 8.16 20.79 -15.54
C GLU A 680 8.25 22.30 -15.81
N ARG A 681 8.81 23.05 -14.85
CA ARG A 681 8.94 24.50 -14.97
C ARG A 681 9.84 24.85 -16.16
N THR A 682 9.37 25.77 -17.00
CA THR A 682 10.18 26.41 -18.06
C THR A 682 10.23 27.93 -17.86
N GLU A 683 11.01 28.64 -18.68
CA GLU A 683 11.02 30.13 -18.69
C GLU A 683 9.71 30.72 -19.24
N LYS A 684 8.88 29.92 -19.92
CA LYS A 684 7.59 30.37 -20.44
C LYS A 684 6.53 30.35 -19.35
N PRO A 685 5.55 31.28 -19.41
CA PRO A 685 4.40 31.26 -18.51
C PRO A 685 3.60 29.97 -18.61
N SER A 686 3.23 29.42 -17.45
CA SER A 686 2.29 28.30 -17.36
C SER A 686 0.87 28.83 -17.44
N LEU A 687 0.14 28.45 -18.49
CA LEU A 687 -1.26 28.82 -18.65
C LEU A 687 -2.14 27.98 -17.70
N LEU A 688 -2.89 28.66 -16.84
CA LEU A 688 -3.86 28.04 -15.96
C LEU A 688 -5.11 27.65 -16.76
N SER A 689 -5.33 26.35 -16.91
CA SER A 689 -6.48 25.79 -17.63
C SER A 689 -7.72 25.58 -16.76
N ARG A 690 -7.56 25.76 -15.43
CA ARG A 690 -8.55 25.46 -14.39
C ARG A 690 -8.47 26.52 -13.29
N ASN A 691 -9.47 26.57 -12.42
CA ASN A 691 -9.53 27.48 -11.27
C ASN A 691 -8.62 27.05 -10.10
N THR A 692 -7.69 26.14 -10.33
CA THR A 692 -6.73 25.67 -9.33
C THR A 692 -5.41 25.35 -10.03
N PHE A 693 -4.30 25.47 -9.32
CA PHE A 693 -3.03 24.92 -9.79
C PHE A 693 -2.19 24.34 -8.64
N SER A 694 -1.40 23.32 -8.95
CA SER A 694 -0.42 22.78 -8.01
C SER A 694 0.97 23.31 -8.29
N VAL A 695 1.74 23.48 -7.22
CA VAL A 695 3.17 23.86 -7.28
C VAL A 695 3.93 22.87 -6.43
N MET A 696 4.98 22.28 -7.00
CA MET A 696 5.88 21.38 -6.29
C MET A 696 7.33 21.75 -6.53
N GLY A 697 8.18 21.49 -5.54
CA GLY A 697 9.59 21.79 -5.61
C GLY A 697 10.34 21.42 -4.35
N TRP A 698 11.46 22.09 -4.12
CA TRP A 698 12.23 21.97 -2.88
C TRP A 698 12.86 23.31 -2.49
N GLY A 699 13.15 23.48 -1.21
CA GLY A 699 13.85 24.64 -0.68
C GLY A 699 14.67 24.29 0.56
N ALA A 700 15.88 24.82 0.66
CA ALA A 700 16.68 24.81 1.88
C ALA A 700 17.26 26.21 2.13
N VAL A 701 17.42 26.59 3.40
CA VAL A 701 17.95 27.92 3.75
C VAL A 701 19.46 27.97 3.51
N SER A 702 20.18 26.90 3.82
CA SER A 702 21.59 26.74 3.47
C SER A 702 21.89 25.26 3.23
N PRO A 703 21.68 24.74 2.01
CA PRO A 703 21.86 23.32 1.74
C PRO A 703 23.32 22.86 1.88
N THR A 704 24.29 23.76 1.69
CA THR A 704 25.72 23.47 1.89
C THR A 704 26.08 23.28 3.36
N GLU A 705 25.42 24.00 4.26
CA GLU A 705 25.63 23.92 5.72
C GLU A 705 24.68 22.92 6.40
N GLY A 706 23.82 22.24 5.61
CA GLY A 706 22.86 21.27 6.14
C GLY A 706 21.68 21.90 6.87
N ILE A 707 21.35 23.17 6.59
CA ILE A 707 20.23 23.89 7.21
C ILE A 707 19.01 23.84 6.28
N GLY A 708 18.04 23.01 6.65
CA GLY A 708 16.73 22.95 6.01
C GLY A 708 15.80 24.11 6.42
N ASN A 709 14.62 24.16 5.81
CA ASN A 709 13.54 25.05 6.26
C ASN A 709 12.72 24.38 7.38
N ASP A 710 12.17 25.16 8.33
CA ASP A 710 11.16 24.68 9.28
C ASP A 710 9.80 24.59 8.59
N ARG A 711 9.45 25.66 7.86
CA ARG A 711 8.22 25.81 7.05
C ARG A 711 8.56 26.41 5.70
N VAL A 712 7.73 26.15 4.71
CA VAL A 712 7.90 26.63 3.33
C VAL A 712 6.56 27.10 2.80
N PHE A 713 6.58 28.19 2.05
CA PHE A 713 5.42 28.88 1.52
C PHE A 713 5.64 29.13 0.04
N VAL A 714 4.55 29.13 -0.72
CA VAL A 714 4.53 29.63 -2.10
C VAL A 714 3.96 31.04 -2.07
N SER A 715 4.73 32.00 -2.56
CA SER A 715 4.28 33.39 -2.72
C SER A 715 3.64 33.56 -4.10
N ILE A 716 2.50 34.23 -4.17
CA ILE A 716 1.82 34.57 -5.43
C ILE A 716 1.73 36.08 -5.47
N ARG A 717 2.39 36.70 -6.44
CA ARG A 717 2.48 38.16 -6.57
C ARG A 717 1.94 38.62 -7.91
N GLY A 718 0.88 39.43 -7.88
CA GLY A 718 0.27 40.05 -9.05
C GLY A 718 1.04 41.28 -9.53
N SER A 719 0.75 41.71 -10.76
CA SER A 719 1.31 42.94 -11.35
C SER A 719 0.81 44.23 -10.69
N ASP A 720 -0.29 44.14 -9.93
CA ASP A 720 -0.87 45.22 -9.11
C ASP A 720 -0.14 45.43 -7.77
N GLY A 721 0.86 44.60 -7.46
CA GLY A 721 1.63 44.64 -6.22
C GLY A 721 1.00 43.86 -5.06
N ASN A 722 -0.19 43.28 -5.26
CA ASN A 722 -0.80 42.39 -4.26
C ASN A 722 0.00 41.09 -4.20
N ALA A 723 0.29 40.65 -2.99
CA ALA A 723 1.00 39.41 -2.73
C ALA A 723 0.31 38.63 -1.62
N GLU A 724 0.15 37.34 -1.84
CA GLU A 724 -0.27 36.39 -0.82
C GLU A 724 0.78 35.29 -0.67
N MET A 725 0.85 34.68 0.50
CA MET A 725 1.67 33.51 0.73
C MET A 725 0.78 32.36 1.16
N ILE A 726 1.03 31.18 0.62
CA ILE A 726 0.29 29.97 0.95
C ILE A 726 1.28 28.98 1.52
N GLU A 727 1.00 28.48 2.72
CA GLU A 727 1.86 27.47 3.33
C GLU A 727 1.78 26.14 2.56
N ALA A 728 2.94 25.62 2.17
CA ALA A 728 3.04 24.37 1.44
C ALA A 728 3.29 23.19 2.38
N LYS A 729 2.78 22.02 2.00
CA LYS A 729 3.04 20.76 2.71
C LYS A 729 4.48 20.33 2.43
N LYS A 730 5.24 20.04 3.48
CA LYS A 730 6.61 19.51 3.34
C LYS A 730 6.58 18.05 2.91
N ILE A 731 7.37 17.71 1.89
CA ILE A 731 7.53 16.35 1.37
C ILE A 731 8.99 15.90 1.44
N PRO A 732 9.28 14.60 1.64
CA PRO A 732 10.64 14.09 1.66
C PRO A 732 11.29 14.19 0.27
N ARG A 733 12.52 14.71 0.22
CA ARG A 733 13.34 14.83 -0.98
C ARG A 733 14.76 14.33 -0.73
N ASN A 734 14.86 13.01 -0.63
CA ASN A 734 16.11 12.32 -0.32
C ASN A 734 17.15 12.48 -1.44
N ASP A 735 16.70 12.65 -2.68
CA ASP A 735 17.52 13.00 -3.83
C ASP A 735 18.24 14.34 -3.63
N VAL A 736 17.54 15.36 -3.13
CA VAL A 736 18.12 16.68 -2.81
C VAL A 736 19.10 16.55 -1.64
N ASN A 737 18.70 15.88 -0.56
CA ASN A 737 19.58 15.65 0.59
C ASN A 737 20.85 14.88 0.19
N SER A 738 20.73 13.91 -0.72
CA SER A 738 21.86 13.13 -1.24
C SER A 738 22.75 13.96 -2.17
N HIS A 739 22.15 14.81 -3.02
CA HIS A 739 22.89 15.71 -3.91
C HIS A 739 23.82 16.64 -3.13
N PHE A 740 23.31 17.25 -2.05
CA PHE A 740 24.09 18.12 -1.17
C PHE A 740 24.91 17.38 -0.10
N LYS A 741 24.78 16.04 -0.01
CA LYS A 741 25.44 15.19 1.00
C LYS A 741 25.09 15.58 2.44
N GLN A 742 23.88 16.07 2.67
CA GLN A 742 23.39 16.55 3.96
C GLN A 742 22.07 15.84 4.34
N PRO A 743 22.11 14.61 4.87
CA PRO A 743 20.90 13.88 5.25
C PRO A 743 20.16 14.51 6.43
N SER A 744 20.80 15.42 7.18
CA SER A 744 20.24 16.09 8.36
C SER A 744 19.30 17.26 8.05
N MET A 745 19.14 17.67 6.79
CA MET A 745 18.25 18.79 6.42
C MET A 745 16.76 18.49 6.60
N GLY A 746 16.40 17.22 6.82
CA GLY A 746 15.01 16.79 6.94
C GLY A 746 14.24 16.86 5.61
N ASN A 747 12.94 17.08 5.69
CA ASN A 747 12.05 17.15 4.52
C ASN A 747 12.12 18.54 3.87
N VAL A 748 13.01 18.70 2.89
CA VAL A 748 13.23 19.98 2.17
C VAL A 748 12.31 20.18 0.96
N GLY A 749 11.56 19.16 0.55
CA GLY A 749 10.58 19.28 -0.53
C GLY A 749 9.30 19.97 -0.09
N TYR A 750 8.57 20.53 -1.06
CA TYR A 750 7.24 21.10 -0.81
C TYR A 750 6.27 20.81 -1.95
N GLU A 751 4.98 20.78 -1.59
CA GLU A 751 3.85 20.70 -2.52
C GLU A 751 2.68 21.52 -1.97
N VAL A 752 2.00 22.26 -2.84
CA VAL A 752 0.78 23.00 -2.50
C VAL A 752 -0.18 23.00 -3.68
N VAL A 753 -1.49 22.97 -3.38
CA VAL A 753 -2.55 23.25 -4.34
C VAL A 753 -3.16 24.59 -3.99
N VAL A 754 -3.21 25.48 -4.97
CA VAL A 754 -3.68 26.86 -4.85
C VAL A 754 -5.08 26.96 -5.46
N ASP A 755 -6.00 27.62 -4.76
CA ASP A 755 -7.26 28.08 -5.36
C ASP A 755 -6.97 29.34 -6.17
N ALA A 756 -7.21 29.26 -7.47
CA ALA A 756 -6.95 30.33 -8.44
C ALA A 756 -8.24 30.93 -9.00
N ALA A 757 -9.40 30.65 -8.37
CA ALA A 757 -10.69 31.13 -8.85
C ALA A 757 -10.78 32.67 -8.87
N ASP A 758 -10.11 33.34 -7.94
CA ASP A 758 -10.11 34.81 -7.82
C ASP A 758 -8.86 35.46 -8.46
N LEU A 759 -7.98 34.66 -9.09
CA LEU A 759 -6.80 35.16 -9.78
C LEU A 759 -7.17 35.58 -11.21
N HIS A 760 -6.81 36.80 -11.57
CA HIS A 760 -7.04 37.40 -12.88
C HIS A 760 -5.78 38.11 -13.39
N GLY A 761 -5.11 37.51 -14.37
CA GLY A 761 -3.97 38.08 -15.06
C GLY A 761 -2.70 37.24 -14.93
N ARG A 762 -1.56 37.92 -14.80
CA ARG A 762 -0.23 37.31 -14.75
C ARG A 762 0.35 37.43 -13.34
N TYR A 763 0.86 36.32 -12.81
CA TYR A 763 1.38 36.24 -11.46
C TYR A 763 2.78 35.61 -11.43
N ASN A 764 3.62 36.11 -10.53
CA ASN A 764 4.88 35.48 -10.17
C ASN A 764 4.66 34.55 -8.98
N VAL A 765 5.07 33.31 -9.13
CA VAL A 765 5.01 32.25 -8.11
C VAL A 765 6.41 32.05 -7.55
N GLY A 766 6.66 32.51 -6.33
CA GLY A 766 7.93 32.41 -5.63
C GLY A 766 7.92 31.40 -4.49
N VAL A 767 9.09 31.15 -3.89
CA VAL A 767 9.27 30.23 -2.76
C VAL A 767 9.84 30.99 -1.58
N VAL A 768 9.10 30.98 -0.46
CA VAL A 768 9.51 31.61 0.80
C VAL A 768 9.73 30.53 1.85
N GLN A 769 10.84 30.61 2.58
CA GLN A 769 11.28 29.64 3.57
C GLN A 769 11.28 30.29 4.94
N LYS A 770 10.90 29.56 5.99
CA LYS A 770 11.00 30.02 7.38
C LYS A 770 11.93 29.10 8.15
N THR A 771 12.91 29.67 8.85
CA THR A 771 13.73 28.93 9.83
C THR A 771 14.08 29.84 11.01
N GLY A 772 14.02 29.33 12.23
CA GLY A 772 14.40 30.09 13.43
C GLY A 772 13.65 31.42 13.61
N GLY A 773 12.41 31.51 13.11
CA GLY A 773 11.58 32.71 13.16
C GLY A 773 11.78 33.73 12.04
N ARG A 774 12.81 33.59 11.20
CA ARG A 774 13.10 34.49 10.06
C ARG A 774 12.56 33.92 8.74
N TYR A 775 12.24 34.80 7.80
CA TYR A 775 11.72 34.46 6.46
C TYR A 775 12.75 34.78 5.38
N PHE A 776 12.94 33.85 4.45
CA PHE A 776 13.89 33.95 3.34
C PHE A 776 13.17 33.70 2.01
N GLU A 777 13.22 34.64 1.07
CA GLU A 777 12.69 34.45 -0.29
C GLU A 777 13.81 34.07 -1.24
N CYS A 778 13.60 32.93 -1.89
CA CYS A 778 14.51 32.40 -2.88
C CYS A 778 14.35 33.15 -4.22
N PRO A 779 15.43 33.38 -4.99
CA PRO A 779 15.36 34.13 -6.24
C PRO A 779 14.66 33.38 -7.38
N VAL A 780 14.29 32.12 -7.21
CA VAL A 780 13.60 31.33 -8.24
C VAL A 780 12.10 31.62 -8.20
N HIS A 781 11.57 32.08 -9.33
CA HIS A 781 10.15 32.30 -9.53
C HIS A 781 9.67 31.66 -10.84
N ALA A 782 8.43 31.17 -10.83
CA ALA A 782 7.72 30.73 -12.02
C ALA A 782 6.64 31.76 -12.38
N ILE A 783 6.23 31.79 -13.64
CA ILE A 783 5.17 32.71 -14.11
C ILE A 783 3.93 31.88 -14.41
N VAL A 784 2.79 32.29 -13.87
CA VAL A 784 1.48 31.73 -14.22
C VAL A 784 0.59 32.79 -14.84
N GLU A 785 -0.14 32.40 -15.87
CA GLU A 785 -1.10 33.25 -16.57
C GLU A 785 -2.48 32.63 -16.51
N THR A 786 -3.47 33.39 -16.08
CA THR A 786 -4.87 32.94 -16.03
C THR A 786 -5.46 32.90 -17.44
N ARG A 787 -6.53 32.12 -17.64
CA ARG A 787 -7.13 31.92 -18.97
C ARG A 787 -7.64 33.22 -19.63
N ASP A 788 -8.03 34.19 -18.81
CA ASP A 788 -8.51 35.51 -19.21
C ASP A 788 -7.38 36.53 -19.42
N TYR A 789 -6.13 36.19 -19.10
CA TYR A 789 -4.99 37.08 -19.34
C TYR A 789 -4.82 37.34 -20.83
N ARG A 790 -5.04 38.59 -21.24
CA ARG A 790 -4.63 39.12 -22.54
C ARG A 790 -3.39 39.97 -22.29
N PRO A 791 -2.23 39.65 -22.90
CA PRO A 791 -1.08 40.53 -22.80
C PRO A 791 -1.48 41.93 -23.29
N PRO A 792 -1.02 43.02 -22.65
CA PRO A 792 -1.26 44.36 -23.13
C PRO A 792 -0.95 44.42 -24.62
N SER A 793 -1.93 44.79 -25.42
CA SER A 793 -1.74 45.00 -26.85
C SER A 793 -0.56 45.95 -27.04
N LEU A 794 0.49 45.50 -27.73
CA LEU A 794 1.63 46.32 -28.20
C LEU A 794 1.21 47.45 -29.18
N PHE A 795 -0.08 47.79 -29.23
CA PHE A 795 -0.66 48.78 -30.12
C PHE A 795 -0.93 50.08 -29.35
N SER A 796 0.12 50.87 -29.13
CA SER A 796 -0.02 52.32 -28.98
C SER A 796 0.11 52.95 -30.38
N PRO A 797 -0.92 53.58 -30.96
CA PRO A 797 -0.76 54.35 -32.18
C PRO A 797 -0.18 55.73 -31.88
N THR A 798 0.58 56.25 -32.85
CA THR A 798 0.98 57.66 -33.08
C THR A 798 2.15 58.24 -32.28
N ALA A 799 3.37 57.87 -32.69
CA ALA A 799 4.46 58.85 -32.71
C ALA A 799 4.41 59.60 -34.06
N ASN A 800 4.09 60.89 -34.05
CA ASN A 800 4.26 61.73 -35.23
C ASN A 800 5.76 61.84 -35.51
N LEU A 801 6.23 61.14 -36.55
CA LEU A 801 7.61 61.26 -37.01
C LEU A 801 7.83 62.69 -37.56
N PRO A 802 8.94 63.38 -37.22
CA PRO A 802 9.29 64.67 -37.81
C PRO A 802 9.38 64.60 -39.35
N PRO A 803 9.17 65.70 -40.08
CA PRO A 803 9.28 65.71 -41.54
C PRO A 803 10.68 65.29 -42.01
N VAL A 804 10.76 64.11 -42.64
CA VAL A 804 11.98 63.52 -43.19
C VAL A 804 12.46 64.33 -44.39
N ARG A 805 13.72 64.77 -44.39
CA ARG A 805 14.33 65.57 -45.47
C ARG A 805 15.32 64.79 -46.36
N ASP A 806 15.71 63.57 -45.99
CA ASP A 806 16.69 62.77 -46.73
C ASP A 806 16.09 61.46 -47.30
N THR A 807 16.25 61.24 -48.61
CA THR A 807 15.96 59.97 -49.31
C THR A 807 17.25 59.18 -49.49
N GLY A 808 17.75 58.62 -48.40
CA GLY A 808 19.03 57.89 -48.39
C GLY A 808 19.00 56.69 -47.46
N GLY A 809 17.97 55.84 -47.52
CA GLY A 809 17.92 54.59 -46.75
C GLY A 809 17.75 53.38 -47.66
N GLU A 810 18.52 52.32 -47.45
CA GLU A 810 18.37 51.03 -48.13
C GLU A 810 17.63 50.05 -47.22
N CYS A 811 16.55 49.44 -47.71
CA CYS A 811 15.81 48.45 -46.94
C CYS A 811 14.99 47.52 -47.83
N SER A 812 14.57 46.39 -47.26
CA SER A 812 13.70 45.40 -47.89
C SER A 812 12.69 44.88 -46.89
N VAL A 813 11.50 44.51 -47.38
CA VAL A 813 10.57 43.64 -46.68
C VAL A 813 10.76 42.26 -47.28
N ASP A 814 11.05 41.27 -46.44
CA ASP A 814 11.38 39.91 -46.90
C ASP A 814 10.19 38.97 -46.74
N GLU A 815 9.39 39.17 -45.69
CA GLU A 815 8.28 38.29 -45.34
C GLU A 815 7.10 39.06 -44.75
N ILE A 816 5.88 38.65 -45.14
CA ILE A 816 4.64 39.05 -44.47
C ILE A 816 3.89 37.77 -44.08
N ASN A 817 3.54 37.63 -42.80
CA ASN A 817 2.78 36.50 -42.25
C ASN A 817 3.37 35.10 -42.56
N GLY A 818 4.69 34.92 -42.49
CA GLY A 818 5.31 33.63 -42.82
C GLY A 818 5.61 33.44 -44.31
N SER A 819 5.16 34.34 -45.19
CA SER A 819 5.27 34.19 -46.65
C SER A 819 6.25 35.19 -47.26
N PRO A 820 7.15 34.76 -48.18
CA PRO A 820 8.09 35.66 -48.85
C PRO A 820 7.40 36.79 -49.62
N TYR A 821 7.89 38.01 -49.44
CA TYR A 821 7.40 39.21 -50.13
C TYR A 821 8.05 39.37 -51.51
N GLN A 822 7.27 39.74 -52.53
CA GLN A 822 7.77 40.10 -53.86
C GLN A 822 7.39 41.56 -54.19
N PRO A 823 8.36 42.43 -54.52
CA PRO A 823 8.10 43.82 -54.86
C PRO A 823 7.08 43.97 -55.99
N GLY A 824 6.09 44.85 -55.81
CA GLY A 824 5.07 45.17 -56.83
C GLY A 824 3.78 44.34 -56.77
N ARG A 825 3.66 43.38 -55.83
CA ARG A 825 2.44 42.58 -55.65
C ARG A 825 1.61 43.09 -54.45
N ASN A 826 0.31 43.30 -54.65
CA ASN A 826 -0.60 43.66 -53.58
C ASN A 826 -0.84 42.46 -52.64
N ILE A 827 -0.83 42.70 -51.33
CA ILE A 827 -1.01 41.64 -50.30
C ILE A 827 -2.26 41.90 -49.48
N SER A 828 -3.09 40.87 -49.36
CA SER A 828 -4.24 40.86 -48.45
C SER A 828 -3.80 40.54 -47.03
N LEU A 829 -4.09 41.41 -46.08
CA LEU A 829 -3.87 41.14 -44.66
C LEU A 829 -5.03 40.31 -44.09
N LYS A 830 -4.74 39.48 -43.08
CA LYS A 830 -5.76 38.75 -42.31
C LYS A 830 -6.40 39.69 -41.29
N ASN A 831 -7.65 39.43 -40.93
CA ASN A 831 -8.28 40.08 -39.77
C ASN A 831 -7.51 39.68 -38.50
N GLY A 832 -6.99 40.67 -37.77
CA GLY A 832 -6.16 40.50 -36.58
C GLY A 832 -4.68 40.78 -36.84
N ALA A 833 -3.79 40.17 -36.04
CA ALA A 833 -2.36 40.46 -36.09
C ALA A 833 -1.68 39.94 -37.37
N ASN A 834 -0.94 40.82 -38.05
CA ASN A 834 -0.14 40.51 -39.23
C ASN A 834 1.32 40.90 -39.00
N THR A 835 2.26 40.02 -39.27
CA THR A 835 3.70 40.27 -39.03
C THR A 835 4.40 40.66 -40.32
N ILE A 836 5.19 41.72 -40.30
CA ILE A 836 6.03 42.22 -41.39
C ILE A 836 7.48 42.14 -40.94
N LYS A 837 8.32 41.42 -41.70
CA LYS A 837 9.76 41.26 -41.41
C LYS A 837 10.60 41.69 -42.59
N GLY A 838 11.78 42.22 -42.29
CA GLY A 838 12.71 42.67 -43.31
C GLY A 838 14.02 43.16 -42.70
N TRP A 839 14.73 43.99 -43.45
CA TRP A 839 15.96 44.63 -43.00
C TRP A 839 16.04 46.08 -43.47
N ALA A 840 16.77 46.92 -42.75
CA ALA A 840 16.99 48.33 -43.08
C ALA A 840 18.39 48.81 -42.66
N VAL A 841 19.03 49.62 -43.51
CA VAL A 841 20.36 50.22 -43.34
C VAL A 841 20.36 51.67 -43.86
N TYR A 842 21.08 52.57 -43.18
CA TYR A 842 21.16 53.99 -43.54
C TYR A 842 22.22 54.22 -44.64
N ALA A 843 21.89 54.91 -45.75
CA ALA A 843 22.77 55.09 -46.90
C ALA A 843 23.72 56.28 -46.72
N GLY A 844 24.99 56.03 -47.03
CA GLY A 844 26.11 56.94 -46.80
C GLY A 844 27.28 56.25 -46.11
N GLY A 845 27.83 55.20 -46.73
CA GLY A 845 29.17 54.66 -46.52
C GLY A 845 29.61 54.33 -45.08
N ALA A 846 29.79 53.04 -44.82
CA ALA A 846 30.49 52.44 -43.66
C ALA A 846 29.75 52.46 -42.30
N GLY A 847 29.00 51.38 -42.05
CA GLY A 847 28.88 50.81 -40.70
C GLY A 847 28.13 51.63 -39.64
N VAL A 848 27.23 52.54 -40.01
CA VAL A 848 26.38 53.23 -39.01
C VAL A 848 25.10 52.43 -38.78
N PRO A 849 24.92 51.75 -37.63
CA PRO A 849 23.68 51.06 -37.32
C PRO A 849 22.51 52.06 -37.18
N ASN A 850 21.34 51.68 -37.67
CA ASN A 850 20.09 52.35 -37.31
C ASN A 850 19.82 52.14 -35.81
N GLU A 851 19.36 53.18 -35.12
CA GLU A 851 19.01 53.09 -33.70
C GLU A 851 17.62 52.47 -33.55
N ARG A 852 16.67 52.94 -34.37
CA ARG A 852 15.27 52.50 -34.37
C ARG A 852 14.76 52.37 -35.80
N VAL A 853 13.85 51.42 -36.02
CA VAL A 853 13.17 51.19 -37.29
C VAL A 853 11.67 51.30 -37.06
N PHE A 854 10.98 51.96 -37.97
CA PHE A 854 9.54 52.16 -37.94
C PHE A 854 8.93 51.68 -39.26
N VAL A 855 7.75 51.06 -39.15
CA VAL A 855 6.87 50.75 -40.28
C VAL A 855 5.79 51.83 -40.32
N GLU A 856 5.86 52.67 -41.33
CA GLU A 856 4.90 53.73 -41.63
C GLU A 856 3.87 53.18 -42.62
N ILE A 857 2.59 53.26 -42.28
CA ILE A 857 1.47 52.79 -43.10
C ILE A 857 0.61 54.00 -43.45
N THR A 858 0.62 54.37 -44.72
CA THR A 858 -0.15 55.49 -45.25
C THR A 858 -1.41 54.97 -45.93
N ARG A 859 -2.57 55.28 -45.36
CA ARG A 859 -3.88 54.91 -45.91
C ARG A 859 -4.25 55.80 -47.09
N ARG A 860 -5.27 55.40 -47.87
CA ARG A 860 -5.77 56.17 -49.02
C ARG A 860 -6.30 57.56 -48.66
N ASP A 861 -6.82 57.74 -47.45
CA ASP A 861 -7.30 59.02 -46.92
C ASP A 861 -6.17 59.98 -46.48
N GLY A 862 -4.91 59.56 -46.60
CA GLY A 862 -3.74 60.32 -46.20
C GLY A 862 -3.38 60.18 -44.71
N SER A 863 -4.14 59.41 -43.93
CA SER A 863 -3.79 59.12 -42.54
C SER A 863 -2.56 58.21 -42.47
N VAL A 864 -1.66 58.51 -41.54
CA VAL A 864 -0.40 57.79 -41.36
C VAL A 864 -0.40 57.10 -40.00
N GLN A 865 -0.15 55.80 -40.00
CA GLN A 865 0.09 55.02 -38.80
C GLN A 865 1.56 54.61 -38.74
N VAL A 866 2.24 54.94 -37.64
CA VAL A 866 3.65 54.59 -37.43
C VAL A 866 3.73 53.54 -36.34
N ILE A 867 4.42 52.44 -36.64
CA ILE A 867 4.65 51.32 -35.73
C ILE A 867 6.16 51.16 -35.56
N GLU A 868 6.65 51.23 -34.33
CA GLU A 868 8.04 50.89 -34.06
C GLU A 868 8.25 49.38 -34.19
N ALA A 869 9.26 48.98 -34.96
CA ALA A 869 9.57 47.58 -35.21
C ALA A 869 10.59 47.08 -34.18
N GLU A 870 10.43 45.82 -33.77
CA GLU A 870 11.43 45.14 -32.95
C GLU A 870 12.65 44.80 -33.81
N LYS A 871 13.85 45.13 -33.35
CA LYS A 871 15.08 44.86 -34.08
C LYS A 871 15.50 43.39 -33.95
N THR A 872 15.80 42.75 -35.07
CA THR A 872 16.26 41.36 -35.16
C THR A 872 17.65 41.25 -35.78
N GLU A 873 18.38 40.19 -35.48
CA GLU A 873 19.72 39.97 -36.03
C GLU A 873 19.64 39.42 -37.46
N ARG A 874 20.40 40.00 -38.39
CA ARG A 874 20.51 39.56 -39.79
C ARG A 874 21.97 39.61 -40.23
N ARG A 875 22.66 38.48 -40.05
CA ARG A 875 24.10 38.35 -40.30
C ARG A 875 24.45 38.50 -41.78
N ASP A 876 23.64 37.91 -42.64
CA ASP A 876 23.72 38.00 -44.10
C ASP A 876 23.72 39.46 -44.59
N VAL A 877 22.84 40.29 -44.02
CA VAL A 877 22.73 41.71 -44.36
C VAL A 877 23.91 42.51 -43.77
N ASN A 878 24.29 42.21 -42.53
CA ASN A 878 25.43 42.88 -41.88
C ASN A 878 26.75 42.64 -42.61
N GLU A 879 26.99 41.41 -43.08
CA GLU A 879 28.16 41.03 -43.87
C GLU A 879 28.19 41.74 -45.23
N HIS A 880 27.04 41.78 -45.93
CA HIS A 880 26.92 42.43 -47.24
C HIS A 880 27.31 43.92 -47.20
N PHE A 881 26.89 44.64 -46.15
CA PHE A 881 27.18 46.07 -45.98
C PHE A 881 28.47 46.37 -45.19
N GLN A 882 29.30 45.35 -44.91
CA GLN A 882 30.54 45.46 -44.13
C GLN A 882 30.35 46.17 -42.78
N ASN A 883 29.20 45.96 -42.14
CA ASN A 883 28.86 46.58 -40.86
C ASN A 883 29.41 45.73 -39.72
N THR A 884 30.60 46.09 -39.21
CA THR A 884 31.30 45.35 -38.13
C THR A 884 30.86 45.76 -36.73
N GLY A 885 29.93 46.72 -36.59
CA GLY A 885 29.31 47.08 -35.31
C GLY A 885 28.17 46.13 -34.94
N SER A 886 27.85 46.02 -33.66
CA SER A 886 26.76 45.23 -33.05
C SER A 886 25.32 45.65 -33.46
N GLY A 887 25.09 45.97 -34.72
CA GLY A 887 23.82 46.40 -35.28
C GLY A 887 22.91 45.23 -35.66
N ARG A 888 21.74 45.14 -35.05
CA ARG A 888 20.59 44.37 -35.54
C ARG A 888 20.01 45.08 -36.78
N SER A 889 20.35 44.66 -38.00
CA SER A 889 19.84 45.27 -39.25
C SER A 889 18.47 44.77 -39.65
N GLY A 890 18.02 43.65 -39.07
CA GLY A 890 16.68 43.12 -39.28
C GLY A 890 15.63 43.84 -38.43
N PHE A 891 14.38 43.75 -38.86
CA PHE A 891 13.23 44.22 -38.09
C PHE A 891 12.04 43.26 -38.21
N SER A 892 11.18 43.29 -37.19
CA SER A 892 9.88 42.61 -37.15
C SER A 892 8.84 43.54 -36.54
N ALA A 893 7.77 43.83 -37.28
CA ALA A 893 6.65 44.63 -36.80
C ALA A 893 5.35 43.84 -36.91
N THR A 894 4.45 44.03 -35.95
CA THR A 894 3.10 43.44 -36.01
C THR A 894 2.07 44.55 -36.21
N VAL A 895 1.16 44.35 -37.15
CA VAL A 895 0.13 45.31 -37.57
C VAL A 895 -1.24 44.65 -37.42
N ASP A 896 -2.20 45.34 -36.83
CA ASP A 896 -3.58 44.85 -36.80
C ASP A 896 -4.30 45.15 -38.12
N GLY A 897 -4.62 44.10 -38.87
CA GLY A 897 -5.33 44.17 -40.15
C GLY A 897 -6.75 44.70 -40.03
N VAL A 898 -7.39 44.62 -38.86
CA VAL A 898 -8.74 45.18 -38.63
C VAL A 898 -8.75 46.70 -38.75
N THR A 899 -7.61 47.35 -38.49
CA THR A 899 -7.46 48.82 -38.50
C THR A 899 -7.13 49.40 -39.89
N LEU A 900 -7.07 48.56 -40.93
CA LEU A 900 -6.67 48.94 -42.28
C LEU A 900 -7.80 48.67 -43.27
N THR A 901 -8.51 49.72 -43.68
CA THR A 901 -9.59 49.64 -44.69
C THR A 901 -9.09 50.16 -46.04
N GLY A 902 -8.94 49.27 -47.02
CA GLY A 902 -8.54 49.60 -48.40
C GLY A 902 -7.02 49.65 -48.65
N PRO A 903 -6.59 50.10 -49.85
CA PRO A 903 -5.19 50.06 -50.26
C PRO A 903 -4.34 51.03 -49.43
N SER A 904 -3.27 50.51 -48.82
CA SER A 904 -2.35 51.26 -47.95
C SER A 904 -0.90 51.06 -48.42
N LYS A 905 -0.07 52.10 -48.29
CA LYS A 905 1.36 52.04 -48.63
C LYS A 905 2.18 51.82 -47.38
N ILE A 906 3.12 50.88 -47.42
CA ILE A 906 4.13 50.69 -46.38
C ILE A 906 5.43 51.37 -46.79
N GLN A 907 5.96 52.19 -45.87
CA GLN A 907 7.29 52.75 -45.94
C GLN A 907 8.06 52.36 -44.68
N ILE A 908 9.34 52.03 -44.85
CA ILE A 908 10.23 51.82 -43.71
C ILE A 908 10.94 53.15 -43.44
N VAL A 909 10.87 53.58 -42.18
CA VAL A 909 11.55 54.78 -41.69
C VAL A 909 12.60 54.34 -40.68
N GLN A 910 13.79 54.89 -40.77
CA GLN A 910 14.86 54.59 -39.84
C GLN A 910 15.38 55.86 -39.17
N LEU A 911 15.76 55.74 -37.90
CA LEU A 911 16.41 56.78 -37.12
C LEU A 911 17.87 56.41 -36.90
N SER A 912 18.80 57.31 -37.23
CA SER A 912 20.21 57.17 -36.88
C SER A 912 20.80 58.55 -36.57
N LYS A 913 21.52 58.68 -35.43
CA LYS A 913 22.14 59.94 -34.97
C LYS A 913 21.18 61.13 -34.99
N GLY A 914 19.93 60.93 -34.59
CA GLY A 914 18.89 61.96 -34.55
C GLY A 914 18.33 62.39 -35.92
N ARG A 915 18.70 61.72 -37.02
CA ARG A 915 18.14 61.97 -38.36
C ARG A 915 17.27 60.81 -38.82
N TYR A 916 16.10 61.14 -39.35
CA TYR A 916 15.19 60.18 -39.96
C TYR A 916 15.47 60.08 -41.46
N ALA A 917 15.49 58.86 -42.00
CA ALA A 917 15.50 58.60 -43.44
C ALA A 917 14.38 57.63 -43.82
N ARG A 918 13.71 57.91 -44.94
CA ARG A 918 12.70 57.02 -45.52
C ARG A 918 13.33 56.21 -46.65
N CYS A 919 13.00 54.93 -46.68
CA CYS A 919 13.21 54.14 -47.88
C CYS A 919 12.19 54.49 -48.97
N PRO A 920 12.50 54.18 -50.25
CA PRO A 920 11.50 54.08 -51.30
C PRO A 920 10.34 53.17 -50.86
N VAL A 921 9.12 53.41 -51.37
CA VAL A 921 7.92 52.62 -50.98
C VAL A 921 8.20 51.13 -51.17
N VAL A 922 8.14 50.38 -50.08
CA VAL A 922 8.60 48.98 -50.07
C VAL A 922 7.45 48.01 -50.34
N ALA A 923 6.21 48.35 -49.96
CA ALA A 923 5.04 47.52 -50.23
C ALA A 923 3.71 48.26 -50.35
N SER A 924 2.75 47.66 -51.08
CA SER A 924 1.34 48.06 -51.14
C SER A 924 0.46 46.94 -50.57
N LEU A 925 -0.30 47.25 -49.53
CA LEU A 925 -1.25 46.34 -48.87
C LEU A 925 -2.67 46.63 -49.35
N ILE A 926 -3.51 45.60 -49.38
CA ILE A 926 -4.97 45.74 -49.47
C ILE A 926 -5.54 45.13 -48.19
N GLY A 927 -6.23 45.95 -47.37
CA GLY A 927 -6.99 45.42 -46.24
C GLY A 927 -8.13 44.52 -46.71
N GLY A 928 -8.34 43.40 -46.01
CA GLY A 928 -9.43 42.45 -46.27
C GLY A 928 -10.79 42.95 -45.86
#